data_AF-A0A5J4WG37-F1
#
_entry.id   AF-A0A5J4WG37-F1
#
_cell.length_a   1.000
_cell.length_b   1.000
_cell.length_c   1.000
_cell.angle_alpha   90.00
_cell.angle_beta   90.00
_cell.angle_gamma   90.00
#
_symmetry.space_group_name_H-M   'P 1'
#
loop_
_entity.id
_entity.type
_entity.pdbx_description
1 polymer ?
#
loop_
_entity_poly.entity_id
_entity_poly.type
_entity_poly.pdbx_seq_one_letter_code
_entity_poly.pdbx_strand_id
1 'polypeptide(L)'
;MSIINGLRVNGFNQYDAYIMGPVLEVVDGRLSLIDIQIKDLIVFQNNQQRNSENMIKGLIVLKENAQLLQLERFLISNISVEQSQQNDPWSQIVMKAGKLLIKDGQFLGQTNPSSGTAIRADPQEDGTSVDVEGVIFKEISSNSSFIYRGGAVYVNMMNYEVYLSFKRCIFVGNQANYGSNVFIAYARPSQRVRRNSFIGCTAIVGSSYESDKSFCYLVGSNNFDIYIDESDLLHRSLQKQMNEGVVRFISNTNPLNIIQSNEACGSPSNPCDSFQSLSSQLASEQQSTDGSTGRAETVIFGEGQFMSPYINLSLTRSNTVNIVGCGQDETFICSQSITQNSLIEGGDGQSLIIERISLVLSPNSPSVGLINIKGQGAGLIMQEVKIKGYSSSTPQSTSLKPAYLIRVEGFTLLKDVIIEHVYLLTGSILQMNNINDLNNKKEVEWFGNEQSGIYNCIFDDITSNESSLIQLIETVSQTESLNKNSQSSSLTHSNVDSIKFTIDYTIFSKCQTSLDIDQSQQNGGLINIISKNTKIEIQNSDFENNIMKTRNLIYIGLIEGETEIKILNIKDSLFTNCKAAILGMEISQSQTQIFTSGQNSHQPQNPHHINENAIIDSLDKHGLIFIEKVNKGSNFEFNLGLIEISGIFVAGCHCAVGSAVSATGLTLKIQDSTFIQPACINNMIYMSNVHSQMNDCYFKGYEGLFVDPALLIETVSNTKQNSVELCPNDPLLYSTQEYGLIYMKEGDYGISKDVFERTEINIINVDHSNLIMEDVIIINSDSVGDQLQSVATCTGYSYIEVINISIDGRTEDDCKSSSQNNNECKLQIYSDSQCIVDVQSGWIIPEVPLPIVKEAQVVVNIDKEESKLSFTIKGQYFVDGNVSVKIVELGYIYGQQINKAQARFGLSNSHKTLFTNELNIKRGSNSDFIWPESGSTDQIHIEGSFFSIQIATFGMNEYQWFNFNNKQYGVLASNDRVTFSGKDGKLNEATILNTEFISGVDVDPETEPETPEKEPKYKFPWWAILLIVLGVLIFLGLIVGIVYCFVEYQMKQKTNETGQENMQHGSSQSIQVHVSNTTSKQPSGQFTSPYEQTDPSQTDGADKNNNKIKIKPFQYPGQTNEQQSSTSSLAMNPLANPKLKPRGINQKRKKDHKHTNKEEVQKEIASMENLEIEMIDDF
;
A
#
# COMPACT_ATOMS: atom_id res chain seq x y z
N MET A 1 36.98 28.58 34.90
CA MET A 1 35.58 29.01 35.04
C MET A 1 35.53 30.34 35.77
N SER A 2 35.06 31.39 35.10
CA SER A 2 34.85 32.73 35.65
C SER A 2 33.45 32.81 36.26
N ILE A 3 33.30 33.43 37.43
CA ILE A 3 32.02 33.48 38.15
C ILE A 3 31.64 34.94 38.45
N ILE A 4 30.46 35.36 37.99
CA ILE A 4 29.77 36.59 38.40
C ILE A 4 28.64 36.12 39.33
N ASN A 5 28.77 36.40 40.63
CA ASN A 5 27.83 35.93 41.65
C ASN A 5 27.48 37.03 42.65
N GLY A 6 26.20 37.11 43.07
CA GLY A 6 25.74 37.97 44.16
C GLY A 6 25.85 39.46 43.86
N LEU A 7 25.95 39.83 42.58
CA LEU A 7 26.07 41.22 42.16
C LEU A 7 24.68 41.88 42.21
N ARG A 8 24.59 42.94 43.00
CA ARG A 8 23.45 43.86 43.00
C ARG A 8 23.76 45.01 42.05
N VAL A 9 23.00 45.12 40.97
CA VAL A 9 23.17 46.18 39.98
C VAL A 9 22.13 47.26 40.23
N ASN A 10 22.59 48.38 40.78
CA ASN A 10 21.80 49.59 41.02
C ASN A 10 22.36 50.72 40.15
N GLY A 11 21.51 51.41 39.39
CA GLY A 11 21.91 52.68 38.77
C GLY A 11 22.16 53.75 39.84
N PHE A 12 23.36 54.35 39.87
CA PHE A 12 23.71 55.44 40.80
C PHE A 12 23.70 56.81 40.10
N ASN A 13 23.39 57.85 40.88
CA ASN A 13 23.14 59.21 40.44
C ASN A 13 24.45 60.02 40.36
N GLN A 14 24.88 60.40 39.16
CA GLN A 14 25.84 61.49 38.97
C GLN A 14 25.19 62.48 37.98
N TYR A 15 24.70 63.61 38.49
CA TYR A 15 24.11 64.74 37.76
C TYR A 15 22.69 64.56 37.22
N ASP A 16 21.68 64.53 38.11
CA ASP A 16 20.25 64.72 37.81
C ASP A 16 19.69 63.99 36.56
N ALA A 17 20.31 62.86 36.18
CA ALA A 17 19.84 61.97 35.14
C ALA A 17 20.07 60.50 35.56
N TYR A 18 18.99 59.74 35.73
CA TYR A 18 19.03 58.32 36.06
C TYR A 18 19.16 57.50 34.77
N ILE A 19 20.36 57.00 34.47
CA ILE A 19 20.60 56.08 33.36
C ILE A 19 20.77 54.66 33.92
N MET A 20 19.92 53.73 33.48
CA MET A 20 20.12 52.29 33.71
C MET A 20 20.85 51.69 32.53
N GLY A 21 22.00 51.09 32.78
CA GLY A 21 22.75 50.32 31.78
C GLY A 21 22.54 48.80 31.96
N PRO A 22 22.74 48.01 30.90
CA PRO A 22 22.87 46.55 31.03
C PRO A 22 24.07 46.19 31.91
N VAL A 23 24.13 44.94 32.39
CA VAL A 23 25.32 44.46 33.15
C VAL A 23 26.52 44.34 32.21
N LEU A 24 26.27 43.91 30.98
CA LEU A 24 27.25 43.89 29.90
C LEU A 24 26.66 44.54 28.65
N GLU A 25 27.40 45.47 28.06
CA GLU A 25 27.04 46.13 26.81
C GLU A 25 28.11 45.87 25.76
N VAL A 26 27.70 45.33 24.61
CA VAL A 26 28.55 45.23 23.42
C VAL A 26 28.15 46.41 22.53
N VAL A 27 28.93 47.49 22.61
CA VAL A 27 28.66 48.73 21.87
C VAL A 27 29.22 48.65 20.45
N ASP A 28 30.43 48.11 20.30
CA ASP A 28 31.15 47.94 19.04
C ASP A 28 32.07 46.70 19.15
N GLY A 29 32.39 46.07 18.03
CA GLY A 29 33.32 44.94 17.95
C GLY A 29 32.73 43.60 18.45
N ARG A 30 33.59 42.75 19.02
CA ARG A 30 33.28 41.35 19.37
C ARG A 30 33.51 41.10 20.86
N LEU A 31 32.56 40.46 21.53
CA LEU A 31 32.70 39.97 22.90
C LEU A 31 32.59 38.44 22.91
N SER A 32 33.54 37.77 23.55
CA SER A 32 33.52 36.31 23.73
C SER A 32 33.62 35.98 25.22
N LEU A 33 32.62 35.28 25.74
CA LEU A 33 32.49 34.85 27.13
C LEU A 33 32.49 33.33 27.17
N ILE A 34 33.59 32.76 27.64
CA ILE A 34 33.83 31.31 27.65
C ILE A 34 34.03 30.85 29.09
N ASP A 35 33.44 29.72 29.47
CA ASP A 35 33.54 29.14 30.81
C ASP A 35 33.04 30.09 31.90
N ILE A 36 31.83 30.64 31.75
CA ILE A 36 31.26 31.68 32.63
C ILE A 36 30.00 31.22 33.39
N GLN A 37 29.96 31.49 34.69
CA GLN A 37 28.74 31.36 35.50
C GLN A 37 28.25 32.75 35.91
N ILE A 38 27.01 33.09 35.56
CA ILE A 38 26.32 34.31 36.01
C ILE A 38 25.14 33.88 36.87
N LYS A 39 25.21 34.13 38.18
CA LYS A 39 24.16 33.71 39.10
C LYS A 39 23.87 34.70 40.21
N ASP A 40 22.70 34.53 40.82
CA ASP A 40 22.24 35.26 42.00
C ASP A 40 22.31 36.78 41.81
N LEU A 41 21.86 37.26 40.64
CA LEU A 41 21.83 38.68 40.32
C LEU A 41 20.49 39.31 40.69
N ILE A 42 20.56 40.47 41.34
CA ILE A 42 19.39 41.30 41.62
C ILE A 42 19.55 42.62 40.87
N VAL A 43 18.69 42.83 39.89
CA VAL A 43 18.62 44.07 39.11
C VAL A 43 17.44 44.88 39.62
N PHE A 44 17.71 46.08 40.16
CA PHE A 44 16.68 46.98 40.64
C PHE A 44 16.26 47.93 39.53
N GLN A 45 14.96 48.11 39.32
CA GLN A 45 14.39 49.12 38.41
C GLN A 45 13.88 50.33 39.21
N ASN A 46 14.45 51.52 38.96
CA ASN A 46 14.10 52.76 39.66
C ASN A 46 13.43 53.76 38.69
N ASN A 47 12.26 54.27 39.08
CA ASN A 47 11.26 54.87 38.20
C ASN A 47 11.31 56.40 38.04
N GLN A 48 12.42 57.06 38.39
CA GLN A 48 12.38 58.51 38.55
C GLN A 48 12.68 59.35 37.29
N GLN A 49 12.90 58.77 36.09
CA GLN A 49 13.00 59.58 34.86
C GLN A 49 12.47 58.94 33.56
N ARG A 50 11.67 59.75 32.85
CA ARG A 50 11.47 59.73 31.40
C ARG A 50 12.65 60.46 30.76
N ASN A 51 13.62 59.76 30.17
CA ASN A 51 14.44 60.23 29.04
C ASN A 51 15.45 59.15 28.61
N SER A 52 15.12 58.42 27.54
CA SER A 52 15.99 58.06 26.41
C SER A 52 15.34 56.92 25.62
N GLU A 53 15.42 57.02 24.30
CA GLU A 53 14.64 56.30 23.28
C GLU A 53 14.98 54.80 23.11
N ASN A 54 15.41 54.09 24.16
CA ASN A 54 15.69 52.65 24.08
C ASN A 54 14.91 51.90 25.18
N MET A 55 13.71 51.41 24.83
CA MET A 55 12.74 50.81 25.76
C MET A 55 13.08 49.39 26.27
N ILE A 56 14.05 48.67 25.70
CA ILE A 56 14.30 47.25 26.00
C ILE A 56 15.60 47.09 26.78
N LYS A 57 15.50 46.52 27.99
CA LYS A 57 16.63 46.30 28.91
C LYS A 57 17.01 44.81 28.96
N GLY A 58 18.27 44.52 29.24
CA GLY A 58 18.69 43.13 29.46
C GLY A 58 20.00 42.96 30.21
N LEU A 59 20.28 41.71 30.61
CA LEU A 59 21.52 41.36 31.30
C LEU A 59 22.73 41.62 30.39
N ILE A 60 22.65 41.17 29.13
CA ILE A 60 23.62 41.45 28.08
C ILE A 60 22.89 42.12 26.91
N VAL A 61 23.41 43.25 26.43
CA VAL A 61 22.83 43.99 25.29
C VAL A 61 23.85 44.14 24.18
N LEU A 62 23.49 43.70 22.96
CA LEU A 62 24.20 44.02 21.73
C LEU A 62 23.56 45.26 21.10
N LYS A 63 24.34 46.32 20.93
CA LYS A 63 23.92 47.56 20.26
C LYS A 63 24.12 47.49 18.75
N GLU A 64 23.67 48.54 18.07
CA GLU A 64 23.61 48.69 16.61
C GLU A 64 24.97 48.46 15.89
N ASN A 65 26.10 48.74 16.55
CA ASN A 65 27.43 48.53 15.94
C ASN A 65 28.13 47.24 16.42
N ALA A 66 27.48 46.40 17.22
CA ALA A 66 28.06 45.16 17.70
C ALA A 66 28.22 44.14 16.56
N GLN A 67 29.38 43.49 16.47
CA GLN A 67 29.64 42.48 15.43
C GLN A 67 29.36 41.05 15.89
N LEU A 68 29.73 40.72 17.14
CA LEU A 68 29.56 39.37 17.68
C LEU A 68 29.43 39.37 19.20
N LEU A 69 28.45 38.62 19.72
CA LEU A 69 28.50 38.07 21.07
C LEU A 69 28.63 36.54 20.98
N GLN A 70 29.69 35.99 21.57
CA GLN A 70 29.87 34.55 21.75
C GLN A 70 29.74 34.21 23.24
N LEU A 71 28.83 33.29 23.57
CA LEU A 71 28.74 32.65 24.89
C LEU A 71 29.01 31.15 24.72
N GLU A 72 29.94 30.60 25.48
CA GLU A 72 30.32 29.19 25.39
C GLU A 72 30.57 28.60 26.78
N ARG A 73 30.10 27.37 27.05
CA ARG A 73 30.26 26.71 28.36
C ARG A 73 29.80 27.60 29.51
N PHE A 74 28.54 28.06 29.44
CA PHE A 74 28.00 29.05 30.37
C PHE A 74 26.81 28.53 31.19
N LEU A 75 26.60 29.16 32.35
CA LEU A 75 25.41 28.96 33.18
C LEU A 75 24.89 30.33 33.61
N ILE A 76 23.69 30.68 33.16
CA ILE A 76 22.95 31.85 33.64
C ILE A 76 21.77 31.36 34.47
N SER A 77 21.78 31.67 35.77
CA SER A 77 20.75 31.21 36.69
C SER A 77 20.39 32.24 37.75
N ASN A 78 19.20 32.09 38.35
CA ASN A 78 18.79 32.89 39.51
C ASN A 78 18.90 34.42 39.29
N ILE A 79 18.49 34.88 38.10
CA ILE A 79 18.43 36.31 37.75
C ILE A 79 17.06 36.84 38.18
N SER A 80 17.07 37.81 39.09
CA SER A 80 15.86 38.45 39.61
C SER A 80 15.82 39.93 39.21
N VAL A 81 14.65 40.38 38.79
CA VAL A 81 14.41 41.79 38.45
C VAL A 81 13.35 42.34 39.39
N GLU A 82 13.79 43.20 40.32
CA GLU A 82 12.87 43.89 41.23
C GLU A 82 12.31 45.13 40.53
N GLN A 83 11.08 45.02 40.02
CA GLN A 83 10.38 46.10 39.34
C GLN A 83 9.64 47.00 40.34
N SER A 84 9.97 48.29 40.38
CA SER A 84 9.03 49.28 40.90
C SER A 84 8.04 49.62 39.78
N GLN A 85 6.74 49.40 39.98
CA GLN A 85 5.52 49.94 39.30
C GLN A 85 5.41 50.12 37.76
N GLN A 86 6.45 49.99 36.93
CA GLN A 86 6.38 50.07 35.47
C GLN A 86 6.94 48.80 34.81
N ASN A 87 6.06 48.17 34.02
CA ASN A 87 6.28 47.02 33.15
C ASN A 87 7.27 47.39 32.02
N ASP A 88 8.54 47.64 32.34
CA ASP A 88 9.57 47.71 31.30
C ASP A 88 9.97 46.29 30.92
N PRO A 89 10.17 46.05 29.62
CA PRO A 89 10.59 44.75 29.16
C PRO A 89 12.04 44.41 29.49
N TRP A 90 12.23 43.22 30.06
CA TRP A 90 13.52 42.62 30.41
C TRP A 90 13.74 41.30 29.69
N SER A 91 14.96 41.07 29.22
CA SER A 91 15.44 39.78 28.70
C SER A 91 16.89 39.55 29.11
N GLN A 92 17.34 38.30 29.15
CA GLN A 92 18.71 38.01 29.56
C GLN A 92 19.70 38.46 28.47
N ILE A 93 19.39 38.17 27.21
CA ILE A 93 20.12 38.71 26.06
C ILE A 93 19.17 39.53 25.20
N VAL A 94 19.56 40.77 24.91
CA VAL A 94 18.87 41.63 23.95
C VAL A 94 19.82 41.92 22.81
N MET A 95 19.40 41.61 21.59
CA MET A 95 20.20 41.74 20.39
C MET A 95 19.53 42.70 19.41
N LYS A 96 20.25 43.77 19.02
CA LYS A 96 19.80 44.74 18.01
C LYS A 96 20.53 44.62 16.66
N ALA A 97 21.72 44.02 16.64
CA ALA A 97 22.57 43.94 15.43
C ALA A 97 23.63 42.83 15.60
N GLY A 98 24.33 42.50 14.52
CA GLY A 98 25.47 41.58 14.53
C GLY A 98 25.11 40.10 14.60
N LYS A 99 26.01 39.30 15.19
CA LYS A 99 25.85 37.84 15.33
C LYS A 99 25.82 37.42 16.80
N LEU A 100 24.90 36.52 17.15
CA LEU A 100 24.83 35.88 18.46
C LEU A 100 25.17 34.40 18.30
N LEU A 101 26.25 33.97 18.95
CA LEU A 101 26.72 32.58 18.96
C LEU A 101 26.65 32.06 20.40
N ILE A 102 25.81 31.06 20.65
CA ILE A 102 25.59 30.48 21.98
C ILE A 102 25.88 29.00 21.91
N LYS A 103 26.83 28.51 22.70
CA LYS A 103 27.28 27.13 22.70
C LYS A 103 27.33 26.52 24.10
N ASP A 104 26.90 25.27 24.22
CA ASP A 104 27.14 24.39 25.37
C ASP A 104 26.81 25.03 26.73
N GLY A 105 25.58 25.51 26.92
CA GLY A 105 25.24 26.25 28.14
C GLY A 105 23.80 26.14 28.58
N GLN A 106 23.49 26.81 29.69
CA GLN A 106 22.18 26.69 30.33
C GLN A 106 21.64 28.05 30.75
N PHE A 107 20.37 28.28 30.39
CA PHE A 107 19.54 29.34 30.91
C PHE A 107 18.54 28.74 31.90
N LEU A 108 18.66 29.06 33.17
CA LEU A 108 17.79 28.58 34.24
C LEU A 108 17.01 29.75 34.86
N GLY A 109 15.69 29.72 34.75
CA GLY A 109 14.80 30.69 35.36
C GLY A 109 14.55 30.44 36.85
N GLN A 110 13.78 31.32 37.49
CA GLN A 110 13.23 31.11 38.83
C GLN A 110 11.75 30.75 38.73
N THR A 111 11.24 30.07 39.75
CA THR A 111 9.80 29.83 39.97
C THR A 111 8.98 31.12 40.23
N ASN A 112 9.63 32.28 40.37
CA ASN A 112 8.99 33.59 40.48
C ASN A 112 9.15 34.40 39.17
N PRO A 113 8.09 35.07 38.66
CA PRO A 113 7.90 35.45 37.25
C PRO A 113 8.71 36.67 36.75
N SER A 114 9.87 36.98 37.33
CA SER A 114 10.62 38.22 37.04
C SER A 114 11.84 38.05 36.13
N SER A 115 12.10 36.86 35.59
CA SER A 115 13.37 36.57 34.88
C SER A 115 13.43 37.04 33.42
N GLY A 116 12.29 37.26 32.76
CA GLY A 116 12.21 37.70 31.36
C GLY A 116 12.73 36.66 30.35
N THR A 117 12.51 36.91 29.06
CA THR A 117 12.93 36.02 27.96
C THR A 117 14.44 35.79 27.96
N ALA A 118 14.91 34.58 27.63
CA ALA A 118 16.35 34.30 27.59
C ALA A 118 17.02 35.03 26.41
N ILE A 119 16.50 34.86 25.19
CA ILE A 119 17.02 35.51 23.99
C ILE A 119 15.92 36.38 23.36
N ARG A 120 16.21 37.66 23.20
CA ARG A 120 15.38 38.60 22.47
C ARG A 120 16.16 39.22 21.31
N ALA A 121 15.79 38.85 20.09
CA ALA A 121 16.31 39.46 18.87
C ALA A 121 15.31 40.50 18.34
N ASP A 122 15.73 41.76 18.32
CA ASP A 122 14.97 42.91 17.81
C ASP A 122 15.89 43.71 16.86
N PRO A 123 16.20 43.14 15.68
CA PRO A 123 17.20 43.66 14.76
C PRO A 123 16.87 45.08 14.28
N GLN A 124 17.92 45.88 14.08
CA GLN A 124 17.88 47.21 13.45
C GLN A 124 18.68 47.24 12.14
N GLU A 125 19.21 46.08 11.71
CA GLU A 125 19.93 45.87 10.46
C GLU A 125 19.69 44.45 9.90
N ASP A 126 19.84 44.30 8.59
CA ASP A 126 19.88 43.00 7.93
C ASP A 126 21.21 42.28 8.18
N GLY A 127 21.22 40.96 7.98
CA GLY A 127 22.41 40.13 8.22
C GLY A 127 22.61 39.74 9.69
N THR A 128 21.63 40.08 10.54
CA THR A 128 21.56 39.63 11.93
C THR A 128 21.37 38.11 11.99
N SER A 129 22.13 37.41 12.84
CA SER A 129 22.04 35.95 12.97
C SER A 129 22.09 35.48 14.42
N VAL A 130 21.27 34.49 14.76
CA VAL A 130 21.26 33.79 16.05
C VAL A 130 21.57 32.32 15.81
N ASP A 131 22.71 31.87 16.33
CA ASP A 131 23.19 30.50 16.26
C ASP A 131 23.33 29.93 17.68
N VAL A 132 22.55 28.90 17.99
CA VAL A 132 22.44 28.28 19.30
C VAL A 132 22.71 26.79 19.18
N GLU A 133 23.65 26.27 19.95
CA GLU A 133 24.06 24.87 19.87
C GLU A 133 24.32 24.27 21.26
N GLY A 134 23.70 23.13 21.59
CA GLY A 134 23.97 22.43 22.85
C GLY A 134 23.43 23.15 24.09
N VAL A 135 22.28 23.83 23.98
CA VAL A 135 21.76 24.73 25.03
C VAL A 135 20.47 24.23 25.68
N ILE A 136 20.36 24.40 26.99
CA ILE A 136 19.13 24.12 27.76
C ILE A 136 18.47 25.43 28.17
N PHE A 137 17.17 25.55 27.87
CA PHE A 137 16.29 26.63 28.32
C PHE A 137 15.25 26.07 29.28
N LYS A 138 15.40 26.35 30.58
CA LYS A 138 14.57 25.76 31.63
C LYS A 138 13.93 26.82 32.51
N GLU A 139 12.62 26.67 32.73
CA GLU A 139 11.80 27.50 33.64
C GLU A 139 11.88 29.02 33.33
N ILE A 140 12.09 29.39 32.07
CA ILE A 140 12.13 30.79 31.65
C ILE A 140 10.70 31.32 31.49
N SER A 141 10.43 32.50 32.02
CA SER A 141 9.11 33.13 31.96
C SER A 141 9.13 34.38 31.09
N SER A 142 8.16 34.48 30.19
CA SER A 142 7.96 35.69 29.38
C SER A 142 7.60 36.90 30.26
N ASN A 143 8.03 38.07 29.83
CA ASN A 143 7.76 39.31 30.55
C ASN A 143 6.29 39.76 30.33
N SER A 144 5.62 40.18 31.41
CA SER A 144 4.24 40.71 31.41
C SER A 144 4.03 41.93 30.50
N SER A 145 5.10 42.69 30.26
CA SER A 145 5.12 43.90 29.42
C SER A 145 4.92 43.63 27.92
N PHE A 146 5.14 42.39 27.47
CA PHE A 146 5.04 42.00 26.06
C PHE A 146 3.84 41.11 25.74
N ILE A 147 2.75 41.24 26.51
CA ILE A 147 1.57 40.39 26.33
C ILE A 147 1.93 38.89 26.51
N TYR A 148 3.02 38.60 27.25
CA TYR A 148 3.52 37.25 27.54
C TYR A 148 3.82 36.41 26.28
N ARG A 149 4.72 36.90 25.43
CA ARG A 149 5.18 36.21 24.21
C ARG A 149 6.66 35.82 24.31
N GLY A 150 7.00 34.64 23.79
CA GLY A 150 8.39 34.20 23.66
C GLY A 150 9.03 33.94 25.02
N GLY A 151 8.65 32.85 25.67
CA GLY A 151 9.14 32.51 27.01
C GLY A 151 10.66 32.32 27.01
N ALA A 152 11.21 31.41 26.20
CA ALA A 152 12.65 31.25 26.06
C ALA A 152 13.25 32.17 24.97
N VAL A 153 12.63 32.22 23.79
CA VAL A 153 13.14 32.94 22.62
C VAL A 153 12.05 33.83 22.01
N TYR A 154 12.39 35.09 21.74
CA TYR A 154 11.57 36.02 21.00
C TYR A 154 12.37 36.63 19.84
N VAL A 155 11.83 36.57 18.63
CA VAL A 155 12.46 37.15 17.43
C VAL A 155 11.49 38.07 16.71
N ASN A 156 11.90 39.30 16.45
CA ASN A 156 11.14 40.27 15.68
C ASN A 156 11.70 40.43 14.26
N MET A 157 11.04 39.83 13.26
CA MET A 157 11.39 39.96 11.84
C MET A 157 10.46 40.93 11.08
N MET A 158 9.78 41.84 11.78
CA MET A 158 8.84 42.78 11.17
C MET A 158 9.52 43.81 10.24
N ASN A 159 10.76 44.19 10.56
CA ASN A 159 11.50 45.21 9.82
C ASN A 159 12.74 44.65 9.12
N TYR A 160 13.42 43.67 9.73
CA TYR A 160 14.69 43.11 9.24
C TYR A 160 14.67 41.60 9.39
N GLU A 161 15.35 40.89 8.48
CA GLU A 161 15.43 39.43 8.55
C GLU A 161 16.49 38.97 9.56
N VAL A 162 16.20 37.86 10.25
CA VAL A 162 17.15 37.22 11.16
C VAL A 162 17.36 35.78 10.75
N TYR A 163 18.63 35.41 10.53
CA TYR A 163 18.99 34.01 10.28
C TYR A 163 19.02 33.24 11.60
N LEU A 164 18.19 32.20 11.71
CA LEU A 164 18.11 31.35 12.91
C LEU A 164 18.69 29.96 12.64
N SER A 165 19.56 29.51 13.56
CA SER A 165 20.11 28.17 13.63
C SER A 165 20.07 27.72 15.10
N PHE A 166 19.31 26.67 15.39
CA PHE A 166 19.23 26.02 16.69
C PHE A 166 19.58 24.55 16.52
N LYS A 167 20.57 24.06 17.26
CA LYS A 167 21.08 22.69 17.20
C LYS A 167 21.18 22.07 18.58
N ARG A 168 20.69 20.84 18.79
CA ARG A 168 20.78 20.14 20.09
C ARG A 168 20.31 21.03 21.26
N CYS A 169 19.06 21.48 21.23
CA CYS A 169 18.49 22.32 22.29
C CYS A 169 17.39 21.59 23.05
N ILE A 170 17.29 21.84 24.36
CA ILE A 170 16.17 21.36 25.17
C ILE A 170 15.42 22.56 25.75
N PHE A 171 14.11 22.57 25.58
CA PHE A 171 13.22 23.52 26.23
C PHE A 171 12.36 22.84 27.28
N VAL A 172 12.38 23.30 28.53
CA VAL A 172 11.69 22.64 29.66
C VAL A 172 10.93 23.64 30.51
N GLY A 173 9.62 23.43 30.65
CA GLY A 173 8.81 24.17 31.63
C GLY A 173 8.78 25.70 31.44
N ASN A 174 9.14 26.20 30.25
CA ASN A 174 9.09 27.63 29.95
C ASN A 174 7.64 28.12 29.88
N GLN A 175 7.40 29.38 30.24
CA GLN A 175 6.06 29.92 30.45
C GLN A 175 5.83 31.19 29.63
N ALA A 176 4.82 31.16 28.76
CA ALA A 176 4.28 32.32 28.06
C ALA A 176 2.81 32.09 27.69
N ASN A 177 2.05 33.15 27.44
CA ASN A 177 0.70 33.00 26.93
C ASN A 177 0.70 32.41 25.51
N TYR A 178 1.72 32.77 24.72
CA TYR A 178 1.95 32.34 23.34
C TYR A 178 3.45 32.17 23.07
N GLY A 179 3.85 31.04 22.47
CA GLY A 179 5.25 30.73 22.21
C GLY A 179 6.03 30.59 23.51
N SER A 180 5.64 29.65 24.38
CA SER A 180 6.29 29.39 25.66
C SER A 180 7.78 29.09 25.48
N ASN A 181 8.15 28.43 24.39
CA ASN A 181 9.55 28.22 24.02
C ASN A 181 9.99 29.26 23.00
N VAL A 182 9.31 29.34 21.85
CA VAL A 182 9.73 30.22 20.75
C VAL A 182 8.55 31.05 20.24
N PHE A 183 8.77 32.35 20.10
CA PHE A 183 7.84 33.26 19.42
C PHE A 183 8.55 34.06 18.32
N ILE A 184 7.99 34.06 17.11
CA ILE A 184 8.53 34.85 15.99
C ILE A 184 7.45 35.76 15.40
N ALA A 185 7.77 37.04 15.23
CA ALA A 185 6.93 37.99 14.52
C ALA A 185 7.46 38.19 13.10
N TYR A 186 6.68 37.84 12.08
CA TYR A 186 7.04 38.00 10.68
C TYR A 186 6.33 39.20 10.05
N ALA A 187 7.00 39.94 9.18
CA ALA A 187 6.35 40.94 8.35
C ALA A 187 5.41 40.26 7.31
N ARG A 188 5.84 39.12 6.75
CA ARG A 188 5.15 38.39 5.67
C ARG A 188 5.27 36.87 5.82
N PRO A 189 4.32 36.06 5.31
CA PRO A 189 4.38 34.60 5.44
C PRO A 189 5.63 33.97 4.80
N SER A 190 6.19 34.57 3.76
CA SER A 190 7.37 34.07 3.05
C SER A 190 8.66 34.07 3.89
N GLN A 191 8.67 34.79 5.02
CA GLN A 191 9.80 34.85 5.95
C GLN A 191 9.80 33.70 6.97
N ARG A 192 8.77 32.84 6.96
CA ARG A 192 8.66 31.74 7.93
C ARG A 192 9.92 30.88 7.90
N VAL A 193 10.44 30.60 9.09
CA VAL A 193 11.64 29.79 9.24
C VAL A 193 11.34 28.35 8.86
N ARG A 194 12.34 27.69 8.28
CA ARG A 194 12.24 26.31 7.81
C ARG A 194 12.61 25.34 8.93
N ARG A 195 12.23 24.07 8.78
CA ARG A 195 12.57 22.99 9.74
C ARG A 195 14.07 22.88 10.02
N ASN A 196 14.90 23.09 9.01
CA ASN A 196 16.37 23.07 9.17
C ASN A 196 16.92 24.21 10.06
N SER A 197 16.11 25.18 10.49
CA SER A 197 16.50 26.15 11.52
C SER A 197 16.48 25.55 12.94
N PHE A 198 15.82 24.42 13.17
CA PHE A 198 15.71 23.76 14.48
C PHE A 198 16.04 22.27 14.35
N ILE A 199 17.32 21.93 14.51
CA ILE A 199 17.88 20.60 14.28
C ILE A 199 18.15 19.92 15.62
N GLY A 200 17.51 18.77 15.86
CA GLY A 200 17.66 18.05 17.14
C GLY A 200 17.23 18.88 18.36
N CYS A 201 16.25 19.77 18.19
CA CYS A 201 15.70 20.56 19.29
C CYS A 201 14.39 19.93 19.79
N THR A 202 14.24 19.79 21.10
CA THR A 202 13.07 19.16 21.70
C THR A 202 12.44 20.03 22.79
N ALA A 203 11.12 19.97 22.89
CA ALA A 203 10.34 20.59 23.95
C ALA A 203 9.79 19.52 24.90
N ILE A 204 10.08 19.67 26.18
CA ILE A 204 9.53 18.86 27.27
C ILE A 204 8.32 19.60 27.84
N VAL A 205 7.14 19.05 27.56
CA VAL A 205 5.85 19.64 27.91
C VAL A 205 4.99 18.63 28.68
N GLY A 206 4.26 19.12 29.68
CA GLY A 206 3.44 18.29 30.57
C GLY A 206 2.02 18.06 30.07
N SER A 207 1.58 18.74 29.00
CA SER A 207 0.24 18.56 28.40
C SER A 207 0.22 18.94 26.92
N SER A 208 -0.80 18.45 26.19
CA SER A 208 -1.04 18.83 24.78
C SER A 208 -1.25 20.34 24.62
N TYR A 209 -1.93 20.98 25.56
CA TYR A 209 -2.12 22.44 25.56
C TYR A 209 -0.80 23.22 25.67
N GLU A 210 0.14 22.75 26.50
CA GLU A 210 1.48 23.34 26.58
C GLU A 210 2.28 23.09 25.31
N SER A 211 2.08 21.93 24.68
CA SER A 211 2.65 21.58 23.37
C SER A 211 2.22 22.60 22.31
N ASP A 212 0.92 22.82 22.14
CA ASP A 212 0.34 23.76 21.17
C ASP A 212 0.89 25.18 21.30
N LYS A 213 1.28 25.56 22.52
CA LYS A 213 1.83 26.89 22.81
C LYS A 213 3.34 26.96 22.77
N SER A 214 4.04 25.86 22.55
CA SER A 214 5.51 25.76 22.53
C SER A 214 6.12 26.71 21.50
N PHE A 215 5.61 26.66 20.27
CA PHE A 215 6.05 27.51 19.17
C PHE A 215 4.85 28.27 18.59
N CYS A 216 4.88 29.59 18.67
CA CYS A 216 3.86 30.44 18.07
C CYS A 216 4.48 31.53 17.22
N TYR A 217 3.69 32.07 16.29
CA TYR A 217 4.13 33.19 15.48
C TYR A 217 2.97 34.13 15.16
N LEU A 218 3.31 35.32 14.65
CA LEU A 218 2.35 36.22 14.02
C LEU A 218 2.87 36.64 12.66
N VAL A 219 1.96 37.10 11.80
CA VAL A 219 2.31 37.64 10.49
C VAL A 219 1.62 38.99 10.30
N GLY A 220 2.41 40.00 9.94
CA GLY A 220 1.93 41.37 9.71
C GLY A 220 1.73 42.15 11.00
N SER A 221 1.08 43.31 10.89
CA SER A 221 0.94 44.28 11.99
C SER A 221 -0.23 43.98 12.95
N ASN A 222 -1.06 42.97 12.66
CA ASN A 222 -2.17 42.62 13.56
C ASN A 222 -1.65 41.81 14.75
N ASN A 223 -1.45 42.50 15.87
CA ASN A 223 -1.01 41.90 17.12
C ASN A 223 -2.00 40.91 17.74
N PHE A 224 -3.18 40.66 17.17
CA PHE A 224 -4.15 39.72 17.73
C PHE A 224 -4.25 38.40 16.97
N ASP A 225 -3.68 38.31 15.76
CA ASP A 225 -3.67 37.09 14.96
C ASP A 225 -2.39 36.28 15.27
N ILE A 226 -2.52 35.42 16.27
CA ILE A 226 -1.44 34.51 16.69
C ILE A 226 -1.75 33.12 16.16
N TYR A 227 -0.75 32.54 15.52
CA TYR A 227 -0.78 31.23 14.91
C TYR A 227 0.10 30.27 15.71
N ILE A 228 -0.36 29.02 15.80
CA ILE A 228 0.45 27.91 16.29
C ILE A 228 1.28 27.43 15.10
N ASP A 229 2.54 27.07 15.34
CA ASP A 229 3.33 26.44 14.30
C ASP A 229 2.96 24.97 14.16
N GLU A 230 2.18 24.68 13.12
CA GLU A 230 1.82 23.33 12.66
C GLU A 230 3.00 22.62 11.97
N SER A 231 4.12 23.30 11.75
CA SER A 231 5.26 22.78 10.99
C SER A 231 6.16 21.81 11.78
N ASP A 232 5.81 21.45 13.01
CA ASP A 232 6.61 20.63 13.93
C ASP A 232 8.12 20.99 13.98
N LEU A 233 8.45 22.29 14.05
CA LEU A 233 9.85 22.76 14.11
C LEU A 233 10.60 22.22 15.35
N LEU A 234 9.92 22.10 16.49
CA LEU A 234 10.45 21.48 17.70
C LEU A 234 9.90 20.07 17.82
N HIS A 235 10.78 19.07 17.99
CA HIS A 235 10.32 17.72 18.30
C HIS A 235 9.56 17.72 19.64
N ARG A 236 8.50 16.91 19.68
CA ARG A 236 7.60 16.72 20.81
C ARG A 236 7.43 15.22 20.99
N SER A 237 7.81 14.70 22.16
CA SER A 237 7.72 13.27 22.43
C SER A 237 6.27 12.81 22.58
N LEU A 238 5.82 11.75 21.89
CA LEU A 238 4.42 11.30 21.98
C LEU A 238 4.05 10.69 23.36
N GLN A 239 5.00 10.61 24.28
CA GLN A 239 4.79 10.34 25.69
C GLN A 239 5.08 11.59 26.52
N LYS A 240 4.35 11.77 27.62
CA LYS A 240 4.65 12.83 28.58
C LYS A 240 6.05 12.66 29.16
N GLN A 241 6.87 13.70 29.05
CA GLN A 241 8.19 13.76 29.65
C GLN A 241 8.21 14.82 30.74
N MET A 242 8.87 14.52 31.87
CA MET A 242 8.90 15.41 33.03
C MET A 242 10.25 16.09 33.27
N ASN A 243 11.35 15.51 32.75
CA ASN A 243 12.70 15.94 33.08
C ASN A 243 13.61 15.95 31.85
N GLU A 244 14.50 16.93 31.71
CA GLU A 244 15.54 16.97 30.67
C GLU A 244 16.43 15.72 30.68
N GLY A 245 16.61 15.15 31.86
CA GLY A 245 17.41 13.97 32.08
C GLY A 245 16.84 12.66 31.52
N VAL A 246 15.71 12.67 30.82
CA VAL A 246 15.26 11.54 30.00
C VAL A 246 15.57 11.68 28.50
N VAL A 247 16.03 12.86 28.07
CA VAL A 247 16.45 13.12 26.68
C VAL A 247 17.96 12.88 26.58
N ARG A 248 18.38 12.11 25.58
CA ARG A 248 19.79 11.79 25.34
C ARG A 248 20.18 12.08 23.90
N PHE A 249 21.42 12.53 23.70
CA PHE A 249 21.93 12.90 22.38
C PHE A 249 23.04 11.96 21.91
N ILE A 250 22.98 11.58 20.64
CA ILE A 250 24.04 10.88 19.91
C ILE A 250 24.43 11.74 18.71
N SER A 251 25.72 11.96 18.47
CA SER A 251 26.18 12.79 17.35
C SER A 251 27.56 12.35 16.88
N ASN A 252 27.88 12.60 15.61
CA ASN A 252 29.21 12.38 15.08
C ASN A 252 30.18 13.46 15.56
N THR A 253 31.43 13.08 15.87
CA THR A 253 32.50 14.03 16.18
C THR A 253 32.83 14.87 14.94
N ASN A 254 32.92 16.18 15.09
CA ASN A 254 33.31 17.13 14.03
C ASN A 254 34.39 18.07 14.57
N PRO A 255 35.29 18.63 13.73
CA PRO A 255 36.18 19.74 14.12
C PRO A 255 35.55 20.86 14.96
N LEU A 256 34.26 21.14 14.79
CA LEU A 256 33.51 22.16 15.54
C LEU A 256 32.88 21.64 16.85
N ASN A 257 32.79 20.33 17.05
CA ASN A 257 32.24 19.65 18.23
C ASN A 257 33.08 18.40 18.55
N ILE A 258 34.09 18.56 19.40
CA ILE A 258 34.93 17.45 19.84
C ILE A 258 34.22 16.75 20.99
N ILE A 259 33.77 15.52 20.77
CA ILE A 259 33.19 14.67 21.82
C ILE A 259 34.26 14.36 22.85
N GLN A 260 33.99 14.68 24.11
CA GLN A 260 34.95 14.49 25.19
C GLN A 260 34.83 13.08 25.75
N SER A 261 35.67 12.16 25.28
CA SER A 261 35.61 10.72 25.61
C SER A 261 35.79 10.39 27.10
N ASN A 262 36.30 11.34 27.90
CA ASN A 262 36.59 11.14 29.32
C ASN A 262 35.49 11.73 30.25
N GLU A 263 34.45 12.34 29.68
CA GLU A 263 33.34 12.95 30.42
C GLU A 263 32.04 12.17 30.19
N ALA A 264 31.06 12.35 31.09
CA ALA A 264 29.72 11.80 30.92
C ALA A 264 29.10 12.34 29.61
N CYS A 265 28.67 11.43 28.74
CA CYS A 265 28.07 11.78 27.45
C CYS A 265 26.53 11.69 27.47
N GLY A 266 25.90 12.13 26.39
CA GLY A 266 24.46 12.03 26.19
C GLY A 266 23.71 13.31 26.54
N SER A 267 24.40 14.35 26.97
CA SER A 267 23.83 15.70 27.17
C SER A 267 23.84 16.49 25.85
N PRO A 268 23.08 17.60 25.74
CA PRO A 268 23.13 18.48 24.56
C PRO A 268 24.53 19.02 24.24
N SER A 269 25.29 19.36 25.29
CA SER A 269 26.65 19.93 25.21
C SER A 269 27.74 18.88 25.00
N ASN A 270 27.51 17.64 25.44
CA ASN A 270 28.42 16.52 25.23
C ASN A 270 27.61 15.29 24.80
N PRO A 271 27.23 15.16 23.52
CA PRO A 271 26.52 14.00 23.01
C PRO A 271 27.41 12.75 23.06
N CYS A 272 26.79 11.56 23.11
CA CYS A 272 27.53 10.32 22.91
C CYS A 272 27.87 10.13 21.42
N ASP A 273 28.92 9.37 21.12
CA ASP A 273 29.30 9.02 19.75
C ASP A 273 28.48 7.85 19.18
N SER A 274 27.94 7.00 20.06
CA SER A 274 27.18 5.82 19.69
C SER A 274 26.15 5.43 20.75
N PHE A 275 25.21 4.57 20.38
CA PHE A 275 24.25 3.98 21.33
C PHE A 275 24.94 3.10 22.37
N GLN A 276 26.08 2.47 22.04
CA GLN A 276 26.85 1.66 22.99
C GLN A 276 27.51 2.49 24.09
N SER A 277 28.02 3.68 23.75
CA SER A 277 28.54 4.63 24.73
C SER A 277 27.42 5.17 25.61
N LEU A 278 26.26 5.46 25.02
CA LEU A 278 25.07 5.87 25.77
C LEU A 278 24.59 4.79 26.74
N SER A 279 24.50 3.53 26.30
CA SER A 279 24.04 2.43 27.15
C SER A 279 25.01 2.16 28.31
N SER A 280 26.32 2.28 28.06
CA SER A 280 27.35 2.20 29.10
C SER A 280 27.21 3.33 30.13
N GLN A 281 26.91 4.54 29.65
CA GLN A 281 26.65 5.70 30.51
C GLN A 281 25.40 5.48 31.39
N LEU A 282 24.27 5.08 30.80
CA LEU A 282 23.03 4.78 31.53
C LEU A 282 23.22 3.65 32.55
N ALA A 283 24.04 2.65 32.24
CA ALA A 283 24.38 1.57 33.16
C ALA A 283 25.14 2.06 34.40
N SER A 284 26.02 3.05 34.23
CA SER A 284 26.80 3.65 35.31
C SER A 284 25.98 4.61 36.21
N GLU A 285 24.90 5.17 35.68
CA GLU A 285 24.02 6.09 36.40
C GLU A 285 23.02 5.34 37.30
N GLN A 286 22.86 5.83 38.54
CA GLN A 286 21.76 5.39 39.40
C GLN A 286 20.44 5.91 38.84
N GLN A 287 19.46 5.02 38.70
CA GLN A 287 18.12 5.39 38.26
C GLN A 287 17.40 6.13 39.37
N SER A 288 17.00 7.37 39.12
CA SER A 288 16.20 8.16 40.06
C SER A 288 14.73 7.78 40.00
N THR A 289 13.99 8.01 41.08
CA THR A 289 12.55 7.69 41.17
C THR A 289 11.70 8.61 40.30
N ASP A 290 12.16 9.82 40.01
CA ASP A 290 11.51 10.81 39.14
C ASP A 290 11.92 10.67 37.66
N GLY A 291 12.81 9.72 37.35
CA GLY A 291 13.33 9.49 36.00
C GLY A 291 14.33 10.52 35.48
N SER A 292 14.75 11.51 36.28
CA SER A 292 15.76 12.51 35.87
C SER A 292 17.16 11.95 35.63
N THR A 293 17.52 10.76 36.12
CA THR A 293 18.83 10.13 35.86
C THR A 293 18.72 8.64 35.56
N GLY A 294 19.69 8.11 34.81
CA GLY A 294 19.84 6.68 34.56
C GLY A 294 18.75 6.06 33.69
N ARG A 295 18.03 6.87 32.90
CA ARG A 295 16.94 6.46 32.00
C ARG A 295 16.98 7.30 30.72
N ALA A 296 16.53 6.73 29.60
CA ALA A 296 16.31 7.45 28.35
C ALA A 296 14.90 7.16 27.81
N GLU A 297 14.14 8.21 27.55
CA GLU A 297 12.80 8.16 26.92
C GLU A 297 12.85 8.70 25.49
N THR A 298 13.76 9.62 25.19
CA THR A 298 14.03 10.14 23.85
C THR A 298 15.52 10.11 23.58
N VAL A 299 15.92 9.52 22.46
CA VAL A 299 17.28 9.48 21.96
C VAL A 299 17.33 10.23 20.63
N ILE A 300 18.01 11.36 20.61
CA ILE A 300 18.13 12.23 19.44
C ILE A 300 19.47 11.96 18.74
N PHE A 301 19.42 11.51 17.50
CA PHE A 301 20.57 11.38 16.61
C PHE A 301 20.78 12.69 15.85
N GLY A 302 22.03 13.17 15.88
CA GLY A 302 22.47 14.36 15.15
C GLY A 302 22.49 14.16 13.63
N GLU A 303 23.01 15.15 12.91
CA GLU A 303 23.21 15.08 11.46
C GLU A 303 24.34 14.08 11.11
N GLY A 304 24.22 13.43 9.95
CA GLY A 304 25.21 12.55 9.37
C GLY A 304 24.84 11.07 9.41
N GLN A 305 25.79 10.23 9.02
CA GLN A 305 25.65 8.78 8.97
C GLN A 305 26.21 8.13 10.24
N PHE A 306 25.44 7.24 10.84
CA PHE A 306 25.78 6.50 12.04
C PHE A 306 25.88 5.03 11.69
N MET A 307 27.11 4.51 11.71
CA MET A 307 27.35 3.07 11.71
C MET A 307 27.06 2.57 13.12
N SER A 308 25.83 2.17 13.38
CA SER A 308 25.37 1.77 14.71
C SER A 308 25.66 0.30 14.99
N PRO A 309 26.18 -0.04 16.18
CA PRO A 309 26.12 -1.41 16.69
C PRO A 309 24.66 -1.78 17.01
N TYR A 310 24.44 -2.98 17.54
CA TYR A 310 23.13 -3.44 17.97
C TYR A 310 22.49 -2.48 19.00
N ILE A 311 21.29 -1.97 18.69
CA ILE A 311 20.54 -1.04 19.53
C ILE A 311 19.52 -1.85 20.34
N ASN A 312 19.92 -2.21 21.57
CA ASN A 312 19.05 -2.87 22.52
C ASN A 312 18.30 -1.84 23.37
N LEU A 313 17.02 -1.63 23.08
CA LEU A 313 16.20 -0.62 23.75
C LEU A 313 15.94 -0.94 25.23
N SER A 314 16.04 -2.21 25.66
CA SER A 314 15.88 -2.56 27.09
C SER A 314 16.92 -1.86 27.98
N LEU A 315 18.07 -1.46 27.42
CA LEU A 315 19.13 -0.73 28.14
C LEU A 315 18.74 0.73 28.45
N THR A 316 17.68 1.26 27.82
CA THR A 316 17.17 2.62 28.09
C THR A 316 16.39 2.73 29.40
N ARG A 317 15.96 1.60 29.98
CA ARG A 317 15.12 1.52 31.18
C ARG A 317 13.78 2.29 31.06
N SER A 318 13.19 2.33 29.86
CA SER A 318 11.88 2.96 29.59
C SER A 318 10.91 2.00 28.90
N ASN A 319 9.60 2.13 29.14
CA ASN A 319 8.57 1.32 28.46
C ASN A 319 8.31 1.77 27.02
N THR A 320 8.54 3.06 26.73
CA THR A 320 8.42 3.63 25.38
C THR A 320 9.67 4.46 25.12
N VAL A 321 10.26 4.29 23.94
CA VAL A 321 11.47 5.01 23.54
C VAL A 321 11.22 5.70 22.21
N ASN A 322 11.56 6.99 22.14
CA ASN A 322 11.58 7.75 20.89
C ASN A 322 13.01 7.77 20.35
N ILE A 323 13.21 7.37 19.10
CA ILE A 323 14.43 7.57 18.33
C ILE A 323 14.14 8.64 17.29
N VAL A 324 14.81 9.78 17.42
CA VAL A 324 14.50 10.98 16.63
C VAL A 324 15.75 11.43 15.90
N GLY A 325 15.63 11.71 14.61
CA GLY A 325 16.71 12.32 13.83
C GLY A 325 16.53 13.80 13.58
N CYS A 326 17.46 14.36 12.83
CA CYS A 326 17.44 15.75 12.37
C CYS A 326 16.55 15.94 11.14
N GLY A 327 16.19 14.85 10.46
CA GLY A 327 15.42 14.78 9.23
C GLY A 327 15.78 13.52 8.45
N GLN A 328 14.84 13.04 7.62
CA GLN A 328 14.97 11.77 6.92
C GLN A 328 16.07 11.76 5.83
N ASP A 329 16.56 12.93 5.42
CA ASP A 329 17.67 13.06 4.46
C ASP A 329 18.94 13.60 5.14
N GLU A 330 18.90 13.83 6.46
CA GLU A 330 19.96 14.44 7.26
C GLU A 330 20.59 13.45 8.24
N THR A 331 19.81 12.49 8.77
CA THR A 331 20.27 11.50 9.76
C THR A 331 20.10 10.08 9.22
N PHE A 332 21.21 9.38 8.98
CA PHE A 332 21.21 8.02 8.44
C PHE A 332 21.73 7.03 9.48
N ILE A 333 21.02 5.94 9.72
CA ILE A 333 21.47 4.87 10.61
C ILE A 333 21.66 3.59 9.80
N CYS A 334 22.84 2.99 9.92
CA CYS A 334 23.25 1.77 9.24
C CYS A 334 23.78 0.76 10.26
N SER A 335 23.60 -0.53 10.02
CA SER A 335 24.19 -1.56 10.89
C SER A 335 25.69 -1.70 10.66
N GLN A 336 26.47 -1.77 11.75
CA GLN A 336 27.79 -2.41 11.76
C GLN A 336 27.66 -3.92 11.60
N SER A 337 28.78 -4.65 11.56
CA SER A 337 28.78 -6.12 11.63
C SER A 337 28.20 -6.59 12.97
N ILE A 338 26.96 -7.08 12.97
CA ILE A 338 26.26 -7.57 14.16
C ILE A 338 25.71 -8.98 13.95
N THR A 339 25.53 -9.73 15.04
CA THR A 339 25.08 -11.14 15.01
C THR A 339 23.59 -11.31 15.30
N GLN A 340 22.92 -10.24 15.72
CA GLN A 340 21.49 -10.20 16.00
C GLN A 340 20.67 -10.18 14.71
N ASN A 341 19.40 -10.54 14.79
CA ASN A 341 18.51 -10.60 13.63
C ASN A 341 17.99 -9.23 13.20
N SER A 342 18.10 -8.21 14.04
CA SER A 342 17.63 -6.84 13.80
C SER A 342 18.61 -5.81 14.36
N LEU A 343 18.71 -4.65 13.71
CA LEU A 343 19.52 -3.52 14.19
C LEU A 343 18.98 -2.93 15.50
N ILE A 344 17.66 -2.73 15.58
CA ILE A 344 16.96 -2.18 16.73
C ILE A 344 16.02 -3.25 17.29
N GLU A 345 16.13 -3.52 18.59
CA GLU A 345 15.27 -4.49 19.27
C GLU A 345 14.69 -3.90 20.57
N GLY A 346 13.36 -3.99 20.69
CA GLY A 346 12.60 -3.69 21.89
C GLY A 346 12.69 -4.81 22.91
N GLY A 347 12.70 -4.45 24.20
CA GLY A 347 12.36 -5.38 25.28
C GLY A 347 10.91 -5.87 25.16
N ASP A 348 10.57 -6.93 25.89
CA ASP A 348 9.20 -7.46 25.92
C ASP A 348 8.21 -6.41 26.46
N GLY A 349 7.16 -6.10 25.70
CA GLY A 349 6.19 -5.06 25.99
C GLY A 349 6.68 -3.61 25.76
N GLN A 350 7.93 -3.43 25.31
CA GLN A 350 8.52 -2.10 25.08
C GLN A 350 8.14 -1.57 23.71
N SER A 351 7.65 -0.34 23.63
CA SER A 351 7.28 0.31 22.36
C SER A 351 8.36 1.24 21.84
N LEU A 352 8.39 1.39 20.52
CA LEU A 352 9.35 2.20 19.80
C LEU A 352 8.62 3.22 18.93
N ILE A 353 9.04 4.47 19.04
CA ILE A 353 8.65 5.56 18.16
C ILE A 353 9.90 5.99 17.40
N ILE A 354 9.81 6.10 16.08
CA ILE A 354 10.89 6.52 15.21
C ILE A 354 10.42 7.72 14.39
N GLU A 355 11.19 8.79 14.42
CA GLU A 355 10.86 10.01 13.70
C GLU A 355 12.09 10.56 12.97
N ARG A 356 11.91 11.04 11.73
CA ARG A 356 12.88 11.90 11.05
C ARG A 356 14.27 11.29 10.87
N ILE A 357 14.34 10.01 10.51
CA ILE A 357 15.59 9.32 10.19
C ILE A 357 15.51 8.57 8.87
N SER A 358 16.67 8.25 8.31
CA SER A 358 16.80 7.18 7.33
C SER A 358 17.43 5.94 7.93
N LEU A 359 16.86 4.78 7.63
CA LEU A 359 17.45 3.47 7.93
C LEU A 359 17.98 2.86 6.64
N VAL A 360 19.27 2.52 6.60
CA VAL A 360 19.92 2.02 5.38
C VAL A 360 20.47 0.61 5.63
N LEU A 361 20.07 -0.32 4.76
CA LEU A 361 20.56 -1.70 4.81
C LEU A 361 22.05 -1.75 4.43
N SER A 362 22.81 -2.57 5.17
CA SER A 362 24.26 -2.66 5.00
C SER A 362 24.71 -4.06 4.54
N PRO A 363 25.54 -4.18 3.49
CA PRO A 363 26.13 -5.46 3.09
C PRO A 363 27.13 -6.02 4.13
N ASN A 364 27.54 -5.22 5.11
CA ASN A 364 28.36 -5.68 6.24
C ASN A 364 27.58 -6.58 7.21
N SER A 365 26.26 -6.60 7.11
CA SER A 365 25.36 -7.41 7.95
C SER A 365 24.18 -7.91 7.12
N PRO A 366 24.46 -8.80 6.14
CA PRO A 366 23.47 -9.16 5.13
C PRO A 366 22.25 -9.85 5.73
N SER A 367 22.40 -10.59 6.82
CA SER A 367 21.30 -11.33 7.46
C SER A 367 20.49 -10.52 8.47
N VAL A 368 20.77 -9.22 8.64
CA VAL A 368 20.21 -8.41 9.71
C VAL A 368 19.11 -7.50 9.18
N GLY A 369 17.93 -7.62 9.75
CA GLY A 369 16.81 -6.70 9.55
C GLY A 369 17.00 -5.37 10.31
N LEU A 370 15.95 -4.54 10.34
CA LEU A 370 16.01 -3.22 10.95
C LEU A 370 15.39 -3.18 12.34
N ILE A 371 14.16 -3.66 12.51
CA ILE A 371 13.37 -3.44 13.72
C ILE A 371 12.69 -4.74 14.17
N ASN A 372 12.73 -5.01 15.48
CA ASN A 372 12.03 -6.13 16.11
C ASN A 372 11.39 -5.68 17.44
N ILE A 373 10.06 -5.63 17.49
CA ILE A 373 9.26 -5.26 18.67
C ILE A 373 8.42 -6.46 19.11
N LYS A 374 8.43 -6.78 20.40
CA LYS A 374 7.82 -8.00 20.97
C LYS A 374 6.84 -7.66 22.09
N GLY A 375 5.82 -8.51 22.24
CA GLY A 375 4.81 -8.42 23.29
C GLY A 375 3.55 -7.69 22.83
N GLN A 376 2.39 -8.27 23.11
CA GLN A 376 1.08 -7.79 22.63
C GLN A 376 0.73 -6.34 23.02
N GLY A 377 1.28 -5.82 24.13
CA GLY A 377 1.10 -4.43 24.57
C GLY A 377 2.13 -3.44 23.99
N ALA A 378 3.07 -3.92 23.18
CA ALA A 378 4.05 -3.11 22.50
C ALA A 378 3.52 -2.61 21.15
N GLY A 379 4.24 -1.65 20.58
CA GLY A 379 3.97 -1.22 19.22
C GLY A 379 5.08 -0.37 18.63
N LEU A 380 4.99 -0.21 17.32
CA LEU A 380 5.92 0.55 16.51
C LEU A 380 5.21 1.74 15.88
N ILE A 381 5.79 2.92 16.02
CA ILE A 381 5.32 4.12 15.33
C ILE A 381 6.47 4.68 14.52
N MET A 382 6.23 4.97 13.26
CA MET A 382 7.20 5.57 12.36
C MET A 382 6.58 6.77 11.66
N GLN A 383 7.22 7.92 11.75
CA GLN A 383 6.77 9.15 11.11
C GLN A 383 7.91 9.87 10.39
N GLU A 384 7.72 10.21 9.12
CA GLU A 384 8.75 10.86 8.28
C GLU A 384 10.07 10.04 8.30
N VAL A 385 9.97 8.75 7.94
CA VAL A 385 11.10 7.82 7.95
C VAL A 385 11.38 7.29 6.56
N LYS A 386 12.66 7.23 6.20
CA LYS A 386 13.09 6.70 4.90
C LYS A 386 13.93 5.43 5.02
N ILE A 387 13.42 4.31 4.53
CA ILE A 387 14.15 3.04 4.45
C ILE A 387 14.74 2.87 3.06
N LYS A 388 16.06 2.64 2.98
CA LYS A 388 16.78 2.44 1.71
C LYS A 388 17.51 1.11 1.72
N GLY A 389 17.50 0.41 0.58
CA GLY A 389 18.45 -0.67 0.34
C GLY A 389 19.87 -0.15 0.10
N TYR A 390 20.76 -1.07 -0.26
CA TYR A 390 22.14 -0.72 -0.55
C TYR A 390 22.27 -0.13 -1.95
N SER A 391 22.72 1.12 -2.06
CA SER A 391 22.72 1.91 -3.31
C SER A 391 23.52 1.31 -4.47
N SER A 392 24.45 0.38 -4.20
CA SER A 392 25.24 -0.29 -5.24
C SER A 392 24.79 -1.73 -5.50
N SER A 393 23.69 -2.17 -4.89
CA SER A 393 23.07 -3.46 -5.21
C SER A 393 22.04 -3.32 -6.32
N THR A 394 21.82 -4.41 -7.02
CA THR A 394 20.71 -4.64 -7.95
C THR A 394 19.96 -5.89 -7.50
N PRO A 395 18.74 -6.16 -8.01
CA PRO A 395 18.04 -7.40 -7.72
C PRO A 395 18.87 -8.67 -7.97
N GLN A 396 19.76 -8.69 -8.97
CA GLN A 396 20.61 -9.86 -9.26
C GLN A 396 21.91 -9.92 -8.44
N SER A 397 22.33 -8.83 -7.82
CA SER A 397 23.65 -8.72 -7.15
C SER A 397 23.56 -8.52 -5.64
N THR A 398 22.36 -8.36 -5.09
CA THR A 398 22.16 -8.19 -3.65
C THR A 398 22.63 -9.43 -2.88
N SER A 399 23.25 -9.19 -1.72
CA SER A 399 23.63 -10.22 -0.75
C SER A 399 22.77 -10.19 0.51
N LEU A 400 21.82 -9.25 0.59
CA LEU A 400 20.96 -9.03 1.74
C LEU A 400 19.96 -10.18 1.87
N LYS A 401 19.87 -10.79 3.04
CA LYS A 401 19.03 -11.95 3.36
C LYS A 401 18.47 -11.91 4.80
N PRO A 402 17.92 -10.77 5.26
CA PRO A 402 17.26 -10.73 6.56
C PRO A 402 15.99 -11.57 6.54
N ALA A 403 15.54 -12.14 7.66
CA ALA A 403 14.24 -12.83 7.69
C ALA A 403 13.06 -11.85 7.53
N TYR A 404 13.25 -10.61 7.99
CA TYR A 404 12.30 -9.50 7.90
C TYR A 404 13.07 -8.18 8.03
N LEU A 405 12.54 -7.08 7.46
CA LEU A 405 13.05 -5.75 7.79
C LEU A 405 12.43 -5.22 9.08
N ILE A 406 11.11 -5.34 9.21
CA ILE A 406 10.36 -4.88 10.37
C ILE A 406 9.49 -6.03 10.87
N ARG A 407 9.63 -6.36 12.15
CA ARG A 407 8.75 -7.30 12.84
C ARG A 407 8.16 -6.65 14.08
N VAL A 408 6.84 -6.74 14.22
CA VAL A 408 6.09 -6.17 15.32
C VAL A 408 5.09 -7.18 15.86
N GLU A 409 5.04 -7.32 17.17
CA GLU A 409 3.91 -7.93 17.88
C GLU A 409 3.13 -6.83 18.61
N GLY A 410 1.82 -6.71 18.36
CA GLY A 410 0.99 -5.64 18.91
C GLY A 410 0.49 -4.65 17.84
N PHE A 411 0.70 -3.35 18.03
CA PHE A 411 0.20 -2.31 17.12
C PHE A 411 1.30 -1.67 16.27
N THR A 412 0.95 -1.20 15.06
CA THR A 412 1.88 -0.48 14.17
C THR A 412 1.19 0.71 13.55
N LEU A 413 1.86 1.87 13.53
CA LEU A 413 1.45 3.06 12.79
C LEU A 413 2.62 3.54 11.93
N LEU A 414 2.49 3.44 10.61
CA LEU A 414 3.44 4.00 9.65
C LEU A 414 2.79 5.22 9.00
N LYS A 415 3.44 6.39 9.10
CA LYS A 415 2.95 7.64 8.52
C LYS A 415 4.07 8.36 7.76
N ASP A 416 3.83 8.72 6.51
CA ASP A 416 4.83 9.40 5.67
C ASP A 416 6.16 8.60 5.61
N VAL A 417 6.06 7.27 5.49
CA VAL A 417 7.21 6.35 5.41
C VAL A 417 7.51 6.00 3.95
N ILE A 418 8.76 6.17 3.55
CA ILE A 418 9.24 5.84 2.20
C ILE A 418 10.18 4.64 2.29
N ILE A 419 9.85 3.54 1.62
CA ILE A 419 10.70 2.36 1.47
C ILE A 419 11.05 2.24 -0.02
N GLU A 420 12.32 2.45 -0.36
CA GLU A 420 12.76 2.50 -1.76
C GLU A 420 14.06 1.72 -2.02
N HIS A 421 14.18 1.18 -3.24
CA HIS A 421 15.38 0.49 -3.74
C HIS A 421 15.85 -0.64 -2.81
N VAL A 422 14.92 -1.47 -2.34
CA VAL A 422 15.19 -2.55 -1.37
C VAL A 422 15.25 -3.88 -2.11
N TYR A 423 16.45 -4.45 -2.21
CA TYR A 423 16.66 -5.74 -2.89
C TYR A 423 17.13 -6.81 -1.89
N LEU A 424 16.31 -7.84 -1.69
CA LEU A 424 16.53 -8.94 -0.76
C LEU A 424 16.61 -10.27 -1.50
N LEU A 425 17.54 -11.14 -1.10
CA LEU A 425 17.59 -12.55 -1.50
C LEU A 425 16.52 -13.40 -0.80
N THR A 426 16.06 -12.97 0.37
CA THR A 426 15.02 -13.58 1.22
C THR A 426 14.70 -12.55 2.30
N GLY A 427 13.50 -12.62 2.86
CA GLY A 427 12.97 -11.67 3.82
C GLY A 427 11.71 -10.93 3.36
N SER A 428 10.82 -10.71 4.31
CA SER A 428 9.67 -9.82 4.16
C SER A 428 10.04 -8.39 4.57
N ILE A 429 9.23 -7.41 4.16
CA ILE A 429 9.39 -6.01 4.57
C ILE A 429 8.75 -5.80 5.95
N LEU A 430 7.50 -6.23 6.12
CA LEU A 430 6.74 -6.05 7.36
C LEU A 430 6.08 -7.36 7.78
N GLN A 431 6.35 -7.79 9.02
CA GLN A 431 5.65 -8.89 9.68
C GLN A 431 4.97 -8.39 10.96
N MET A 432 3.65 -8.35 10.96
CA MET A 432 2.86 -8.12 12.16
C MET A 432 2.22 -9.41 12.66
N ASN A 433 2.37 -9.63 13.97
CA ASN A 433 1.68 -10.70 14.68
C ASN A 433 0.80 -10.13 15.80
N ASN A 434 -0.34 -10.76 16.10
CA ASN A 434 -1.24 -10.36 17.20
C ASN A 434 -1.62 -8.87 17.16
N ILE A 435 -2.28 -8.45 16.06
CA ILE A 435 -2.69 -7.06 15.83
C ILE A 435 -3.57 -6.58 16.98
N ASN A 436 -3.19 -5.46 17.60
CA ASN A 436 -3.94 -4.82 18.68
C ASN A 436 -4.29 -3.37 18.35
N ASP A 437 -5.27 -2.83 19.08
CA ASP A 437 -5.67 -1.42 18.99
C ASP A 437 -4.71 -0.52 19.77
N LEU A 438 -4.34 0.60 19.15
CA LEU A 438 -3.53 1.69 19.72
C LEU A 438 -4.21 2.30 20.96
N ASN A 439 -5.55 2.35 20.99
CA ASN A 439 -6.34 2.98 22.06
C ASN A 439 -6.13 2.36 23.45
N ASN A 440 -5.61 1.13 23.53
CA ASN A 440 -5.35 0.46 24.78
C ASN A 440 -4.15 1.02 25.55
N LYS A 441 -3.31 1.87 24.93
CA LYS A 441 -2.08 2.39 25.55
C LYS A 441 -2.23 3.84 26.05
N LYS A 442 -2.79 3.97 27.28
CA LYS A 442 -2.96 5.27 27.99
C LYS A 442 -1.67 6.08 28.19
N GLU A 443 -0.50 5.47 28.06
CA GLU A 443 0.81 6.15 28.21
C GLU A 443 1.17 7.04 27.01
N VAL A 444 0.54 6.82 25.85
CA VAL A 444 0.82 7.54 24.61
C VAL A 444 -0.32 8.53 24.35
N GLU A 445 -0.26 9.66 25.05
CA GLU A 445 -1.41 10.56 25.20
C GLU A 445 -1.68 11.49 24.00
N TRP A 446 -0.76 11.58 23.03
CA TRP A 446 -0.85 12.55 21.94
C TRP A 446 -1.24 11.95 20.59
N PHE A 447 -1.62 10.67 20.56
CA PHE A 447 -2.31 10.13 19.41
C PHE A 447 -3.78 10.54 19.47
N GLY A 448 -4.23 11.18 18.39
CA GLY A 448 -5.65 11.46 18.17
C GLY A 448 -6.43 10.16 17.94
N ASN A 449 -7.50 10.22 17.16
CA ASN A 449 -8.29 9.04 16.80
C ASN A 449 -7.61 8.13 15.75
N GLU A 450 -6.30 8.25 15.53
CA GLU A 450 -5.56 7.46 14.53
C GLU A 450 -5.43 6.00 14.99
N GLN A 451 -5.71 5.05 14.10
CA GLN A 451 -5.69 3.62 14.38
C GLN A 451 -4.45 2.96 13.78
N SER A 452 -4.14 1.74 14.21
CA SER A 452 -3.11 0.90 13.59
C SER A 452 -3.24 0.89 12.06
N GLY A 453 -2.13 1.05 11.34
CA GLY A 453 -2.18 1.14 9.88
C GLY A 453 -0.95 1.73 9.21
N ILE A 454 -1.09 1.92 7.90
CA ILE A 454 -0.11 2.46 6.96
C ILE A 454 -0.78 3.66 6.26
N TYR A 455 -0.23 4.85 6.42
CA TYR A 455 -0.83 6.11 5.95
C TYR A 455 0.19 6.96 5.19
N ASN A 456 -0.16 7.43 3.99
CA ASN A 456 0.71 8.27 3.17
C ASN A 456 2.11 7.65 2.91
N CYS A 457 2.18 6.33 2.76
CA CYS A 457 3.45 5.63 2.60
C CYS A 457 3.76 5.33 1.12
N ILE A 458 5.05 5.16 0.82
CA ILE A 458 5.52 4.78 -0.52
C ILE A 458 6.39 3.53 -0.39
N PHE A 459 6.06 2.50 -1.14
CA PHE A 459 6.82 1.28 -1.32
C PHE A 459 7.20 1.17 -2.80
N ASP A 460 8.43 1.58 -3.14
CA ASP A 460 8.89 1.64 -4.54
C ASP A 460 10.14 0.78 -4.77
N ASP A 461 10.16 0.05 -5.88
CA ASP A 461 11.34 -0.72 -6.33
C ASP A 461 11.88 -1.68 -5.26
N ILE A 462 11.03 -2.62 -4.84
CA ILE A 462 11.32 -3.63 -3.82
C ILE A 462 11.35 -5.01 -4.45
N THR A 463 12.42 -5.78 -4.24
CA THR A 463 12.50 -7.18 -4.71
C THR A 463 12.83 -8.13 -3.58
N SER A 464 12.12 -9.25 -3.45
CA SER A 464 12.46 -10.32 -2.50
C SER A 464 12.19 -11.71 -3.09
N ASN A 465 12.90 -12.76 -2.64
CA ASN A 465 12.55 -14.14 -2.99
C ASN A 465 11.59 -14.82 -1.99
N GLU A 466 10.89 -14.04 -1.16
CA GLU A 466 9.81 -14.55 -0.31
C GLU A 466 8.47 -14.58 -1.03
N SER A 467 7.56 -15.42 -0.54
CA SER A 467 6.17 -15.47 -1.02
C SER A 467 5.34 -14.24 -0.60
N SER A 468 5.80 -13.44 0.36
CA SER A 468 5.09 -12.22 0.73
C SER A 468 5.97 -11.12 1.30
N LEU A 469 5.70 -9.88 0.90
CA LEU A 469 6.40 -8.68 1.37
C LEU A 469 5.80 -8.12 2.66
N ILE A 470 4.47 -8.11 2.79
CA ILE A 470 3.75 -7.63 3.98
C ILE A 470 2.87 -8.76 4.52
N GLN A 471 3.09 -9.15 5.77
CA GLN A 471 2.36 -10.22 6.45
C GLN A 471 1.68 -9.66 7.70
N LEU A 472 0.36 -9.82 7.77
CA LEU A 472 -0.48 -9.43 8.91
C LEU A 472 -1.17 -10.69 9.45
N ILE A 473 -0.64 -11.29 10.52
CA ILE A 473 -1.08 -12.60 11.01
C ILE A 473 -1.60 -12.48 12.45
N GLU A 474 -2.88 -12.76 12.65
CA GLU A 474 -3.47 -12.93 13.96
C GLU A 474 -3.29 -14.39 14.41
N THR A 475 -2.32 -14.69 15.29
CA THR A 475 -2.05 -16.08 15.68
C THR A 475 -3.20 -16.70 16.47
N VAL A 476 -3.80 -17.77 15.94
CA VAL A 476 -4.67 -18.66 16.70
C VAL A 476 -3.80 -19.44 17.67
N SER A 477 -3.90 -19.14 18.97
CA SER A 477 -3.24 -19.94 20.00
C SER A 477 -3.71 -21.40 19.92
N GLN A 478 -2.88 -22.32 19.41
CA GLN A 478 -3.15 -23.76 19.37
C GLN A 478 -3.02 -24.47 20.75
N THR A 479 -3.20 -23.75 21.85
CA THR A 479 -2.97 -24.28 23.22
C THR A 479 -4.16 -24.22 24.17
N GLU A 480 -5.39 -24.09 23.66
CA GLU A 480 -6.59 -24.38 24.46
C GLU A 480 -7.31 -25.64 23.97
N SER A 481 -6.59 -26.75 23.93
CA SER A 481 -7.23 -28.05 24.05
C SER A 481 -7.46 -28.35 25.55
N LEU A 482 -8.75 -28.40 25.91
CA LEU A 482 -9.31 -29.11 27.07
C LEU A 482 -8.86 -28.63 28.47
N ASN A 483 -9.50 -27.57 28.95
CA ASN A 483 -9.98 -27.54 30.34
C ASN A 483 -11.43 -27.03 30.38
N LYS A 484 -12.37 -27.88 29.94
CA LYS A 484 -13.76 -27.79 30.38
C LYS A 484 -13.79 -28.13 31.87
N ASN A 485 -13.59 -27.13 32.73
CA ASN A 485 -14.18 -27.01 34.05
C ASN A 485 -13.62 -25.77 34.75
N SER A 486 -14.36 -24.67 34.71
CA SER A 486 -14.94 -24.03 35.90
C SER A 486 -15.26 -22.55 35.67
N GLN A 487 -16.42 -22.15 36.21
CA GLN A 487 -16.85 -20.79 36.49
C GLN A 487 -17.37 -19.95 35.32
N SER A 488 -18.65 -20.15 35.06
CA SER A 488 -19.58 -19.10 34.68
C SER A 488 -19.40 -17.87 35.58
N SER A 489 -18.89 -16.79 35.04
CA SER A 489 -19.12 -15.46 35.58
C SER A 489 -19.56 -14.55 34.44
N SER A 490 -20.70 -13.93 34.67
CA SER A 490 -21.34 -12.92 33.82
C SER A 490 -20.36 -11.82 33.43
N LEU A 491 -20.04 -11.73 32.14
CA LEU A 491 -19.54 -10.50 31.53
C LEU A 491 -20.64 -9.99 30.62
N THR A 492 -21.34 -8.99 31.15
CA THR A 492 -22.21 -8.06 30.43
C THR A 492 -21.55 -7.57 29.16
N HIS A 493 -22.29 -7.63 28.05
CA HIS A 493 -21.97 -6.96 26.78
C HIS A 493 -21.47 -5.53 27.01
N SER A 494 -20.18 -5.32 26.81
CA SER A 494 -19.65 -4.04 26.36
C SER A 494 -19.38 -4.19 24.86
N ASN A 495 -19.89 -3.27 24.04
CA ASN A 495 -19.41 -3.05 22.68
C ASN A 495 -17.88 -2.97 22.74
N VAL A 496 -17.18 -4.04 22.34
CA VAL A 496 -15.75 -3.99 22.12
C VAL A 496 -15.62 -3.43 20.71
N ASP A 497 -15.17 -2.18 20.59
CA ASP A 497 -14.82 -1.60 19.30
C ASP A 497 -13.91 -2.58 18.56
N SER A 498 -14.33 -3.03 17.38
CA SER A 498 -13.57 -3.99 16.58
C SER A 498 -12.20 -3.38 16.24
N ILE A 499 -11.11 -4.11 16.51
CA ILE A 499 -9.76 -3.70 16.14
C ILE A 499 -9.74 -3.42 14.64
N LYS A 500 -9.18 -2.28 14.22
CA LYS A 500 -9.13 -1.87 12.82
C LYS A 500 -7.69 -1.63 12.37
N PHE A 501 -7.36 -2.12 11.18
CA PHE A 501 -6.10 -1.86 10.49
C PHE A 501 -6.38 -1.18 9.15
N THR A 502 -5.81 0.00 8.93
CA THR A 502 -6.06 0.82 7.73
C THR A 502 -4.81 0.91 6.85
N ILE A 503 -4.97 0.81 5.54
CA ILE A 503 -4.00 1.21 4.52
C ILE A 503 -4.62 2.36 3.74
N ASP A 504 -4.06 3.55 3.84
CA ASP A 504 -4.64 4.78 3.27
C ASP A 504 -3.56 5.60 2.55
N TYR A 505 -3.91 6.19 1.40
CA TYR A 505 -3.03 7.03 0.59
C TYR A 505 -1.63 6.41 0.38
N THR A 506 -1.58 5.09 0.19
CA THR A 506 -0.32 4.34 0.11
C THR A 506 -0.05 3.89 -1.32
N ILE A 507 1.18 4.10 -1.79
CA ILE A 507 1.61 3.72 -3.13
C ILE A 507 2.50 2.49 -3.05
N PHE A 508 2.15 1.45 -3.78
CA PHE A 508 2.97 0.27 -4.03
C PHE A 508 3.35 0.24 -5.51
N SER A 509 4.61 0.54 -5.81
CA SER A 509 5.11 0.59 -7.18
C SER A 509 6.32 -0.31 -7.40
N LYS A 510 6.36 -1.02 -8.54
CA LYS A 510 7.51 -1.84 -8.96
C LYS A 510 7.97 -2.86 -7.91
N CYS A 511 7.06 -3.36 -7.08
CA CYS A 511 7.38 -4.41 -6.13
C CYS A 511 7.39 -5.76 -6.83
N GLN A 512 8.37 -6.62 -6.51
CA GLN A 512 8.54 -7.94 -7.10
C GLN A 512 8.82 -9.00 -6.03
N THR A 513 8.09 -10.11 -6.10
CA THR A 513 8.45 -11.33 -5.38
C THR A 513 9.00 -12.38 -6.35
N SER A 514 9.84 -13.26 -5.82
CA SER A 514 10.48 -14.34 -6.56
C SER A 514 10.34 -15.61 -5.71
N LEU A 515 10.03 -16.75 -6.32
CA LEU A 515 9.63 -17.95 -5.58
C LEU A 515 10.84 -18.89 -5.39
N ASP A 516 11.08 -19.31 -4.15
CA ASP A 516 11.74 -20.59 -3.87
C ASP A 516 10.64 -21.68 -3.81
N ILE A 517 10.68 -22.63 -4.75
CA ILE A 517 9.56 -23.54 -5.08
C ILE A 517 9.30 -24.59 -3.98
N ASP A 518 10.16 -24.68 -2.96
CA ASP A 518 10.16 -25.76 -1.96
C ASP A 518 9.08 -25.64 -0.86
N GLN A 519 8.28 -24.56 -0.80
CA GLN A 519 7.29 -24.36 0.26
C GLN A 519 5.83 -24.39 -0.24
N SER A 520 5.07 -25.36 0.26
CA SER A 520 3.69 -25.70 -0.12
C SER A 520 2.59 -24.72 0.37
N GLN A 521 2.94 -23.57 0.93
CA GLN A 521 1.97 -22.56 1.38
C GLN A 521 2.07 -21.30 0.52
N GLN A 522 1.25 -21.29 -0.53
CA GLN A 522 1.41 -20.46 -1.73
C GLN A 522 0.40 -19.29 -1.83
N ASN A 523 -0.36 -19.03 -0.77
CA ASN A 523 -1.46 -18.06 -0.82
C ASN A 523 -0.99 -16.59 -0.83
N GLY A 524 0.26 -16.31 -0.46
CA GLY A 524 0.78 -14.95 -0.26
C GLY A 524 0.98 -14.12 -1.54
N GLY A 525 1.31 -12.85 -1.33
CA GLY A 525 1.59 -11.85 -2.38
C GLY A 525 2.25 -10.61 -1.78
N LEU A 526 2.12 -9.46 -2.44
CA LEU A 526 2.52 -8.17 -1.89
C LEU A 526 1.98 -8.00 -0.46
N ILE A 527 0.71 -8.35 -0.24
CA ILE A 527 0.04 -8.32 1.06
C ILE A 527 -0.60 -9.68 1.35
N ASN A 528 -0.32 -10.23 2.53
CA ASN A 528 -0.90 -11.46 3.05
C ASN A 528 -1.50 -11.20 4.44
N ILE A 529 -2.81 -11.36 4.57
CA ILE A 529 -3.55 -11.10 5.80
C ILE A 529 -4.25 -12.38 6.26
N ILE A 530 -4.07 -12.75 7.52
CA ILE A 530 -4.85 -13.78 8.20
C ILE A 530 -5.42 -13.15 9.47
N SER A 531 -6.74 -12.96 9.52
CA SER A 531 -7.41 -12.30 10.65
C SER A 531 -8.64 -13.05 11.13
N LYS A 532 -8.93 -12.91 12.43
CA LYS A 532 -10.13 -13.43 13.09
C LYS A 532 -11.14 -12.32 13.39
N ASN A 533 -10.70 -11.24 14.03
CA ASN A 533 -11.58 -10.19 14.54
C ASN A 533 -11.15 -8.76 14.13
N THR A 534 -10.15 -8.62 13.26
CA THR A 534 -9.64 -7.32 12.84
C THR A 534 -10.34 -6.87 11.56
N LYS A 535 -10.94 -5.67 11.59
CA LYS A 535 -11.47 -5.01 10.39
C LYS A 535 -10.31 -4.46 9.57
N ILE A 536 -10.23 -4.83 8.30
CA ILE A 536 -9.23 -4.33 7.37
C ILE A 536 -9.87 -3.28 6.46
N GLU A 537 -9.21 -2.13 6.29
CA GLU A 537 -9.61 -1.09 5.35
C GLU A 537 -8.44 -0.72 4.44
N ILE A 538 -8.66 -0.75 3.12
CA ILE A 538 -7.73 -0.27 2.11
C ILE A 538 -8.44 0.84 1.37
N GLN A 539 -7.89 2.04 1.34
CA GLN A 539 -8.52 3.18 0.69
C GLN A 539 -7.52 4.13 0.03
N ASN A 540 -7.93 4.83 -1.03
CA ASN A 540 -7.13 5.85 -1.72
C ASN A 540 -5.69 5.39 -2.08
N SER A 541 -5.50 4.10 -2.32
CA SER A 541 -4.17 3.49 -2.45
C SER A 541 -3.92 3.00 -3.87
N ASP A 542 -2.67 3.16 -4.33
CA ASP A 542 -2.25 2.88 -5.69
C ASP A 542 -1.33 1.66 -5.75
N PHE A 543 -1.65 0.72 -6.62
CA PHE A 543 -0.88 -0.48 -6.89
C PHE A 543 -0.46 -0.48 -8.36
N GLU A 544 0.80 -0.15 -8.62
CA GLU A 544 1.31 0.08 -9.98
C GLU A 544 2.50 -0.82 -10.30
N ASN A 545 2.48 -1.48 -11.45
CA ASN A 545 3.64 -2.20 -11.99
C ASN A 545 4.21 -3.29 -11.04
N ASN A 546 3.36 -3.90 -10.20
CA ASN A 546 3.78 -4.92 -9.23
C ASN A 546 3.79 -6.31 -9.86
N ILE A 547 4.82 -7.13 -9.63
CA ILE A 547 5.00 -8.46 -10.24
C ILE A 547 5.24 -9.51 -9.16
N MET A 548 4.20 -10.23 -8.76
CA MET A 548 4.28 -11.28 -7.75
C MET A 548 4.42 -12.67 -8.39
N LYS A 549 5.41 -13.45 -7.95
CA LYS A 549 5.55 -14.86 -8.36
C LYS A 549 4.78 -15.83 -7.46
N THR A 550 3.52 -15.51 -7.17
CA THR A 550 2.66 -16.23 -6.22
C THR A 550 1.23 -16.33 -6.75
N ARG A 551 0.31 -16.98 -6.00
CA ARG A 551 -1.10 -17.12 -6.40
C ARG A 551 -1.81 -15.76 -6.51
N ASN A 552 -1.50 -14.84 -5.61
CA ASN A 552 -2.27 -13.61 -5.43
C ASN A 552 -1.36 -12.38 -5.26
N LEU A 553 -1.84 -11.19 -5.60
CA LEU A 553 -1.19 -9.93 -5.22
C LEU A 553 -1.56 -9.58 -3.77
N ILE A 554 -2.84 -9.67 -3.45
CA ILE A 554 -3.40 -9.47 -2.11
C ILE A 554 -4.17 -10.73 -1.73
N TYR A 555 -3.81 -11.32 -0.60
CA TYR A 555 -4.52 -12.46 -0.03
C TYR A 555 -5.06 -12.14 1.36
N ILE A 556 -6.32 -12.52 1.59
CA ILE A 556 -7.02 -12.28 2.84
C ILE A 556 -7.74 -13.57 3.26
N GLY A 557 -7.21 -14.23 4.29
CA GLY A 557 -7.82 -15.38 4.93
C GLY A 557 -8.54 -14.98 6.22
N LEU A 558 -9.85 -15.25 6.29
CA LEU A 558 -10.67 -14.94 7.46
C LEU A 558 -10.95 -16.19 8.31
N ILE A 559 -10.64 -16.11 9.61
CA ILE A 559 -10.87 -17.14 10.61
C ILE A 559 -12.15 -16.81 11.39
N GLU A 560 -13.02 -17.81 11.58
CA GLU A 560 -14.36 -17.62 12.13
C GLU A 560 -14.40 -17.06 13.57
N GLY A 561 -15.27 -16.06 13.77
CA GLY A 561 -15.68 -15.48 15.04
C GLY A 561 -17.22 -15.54 15.21
N GLU A 562 -17.72 -15.35 16.44
CA GLU A 562 -19.13 -15.62 16.81
C GLU A 562 -20.17 -14.57 16.33
N THR A 563 -19.76 -13.49 15.62
CA THR A 563 -20.63 -12.33 15.33
C THR A 563 -20.49 -11.77 13.91
N GLU A 564 -21.59 -11.21 13.40
CA GLU A 564 -21.66 -10.32 12.22
C GLU A 564 -20.68 -9.16 12.33
N ILE A 565 -19.60 -9.17 11.56
CA ILE A 565 -18.65 -8.05 11.48
C ILE A 565 -18.46 -7.72 9.99
N LYS A 566 -18.41 -6.42 9.67
CA LYS A 566 -17.88 -5.93 8.40
C LYS A 566 -16.37 -6.07 8.45
N ILE A 567 -15.84 -7.09 7.78
CA ILE A 567 -14.46 -7.55 8.01
C ILE A 567 -13.48 -6.89 7.04
N LEU A 568 -13.92 -6.53 5.83
CA LEU A 568 -13.06 -5.92 4.81
C LEU A 568 -13.78 -4.79 4.06
N ASN A 569 -13.05 -3.70 3.83
CA ASN A 569 -13.48 -2.58 3.00
C ASN A 569 -12.33 -2.16 2.07
N ILE A 570 -12.54 -2.17 0.75
CA ILE A 570 -11.59 -1.64 -0.25
C ILE A 570 -12.26 -0.49 -1.00
N LYS A 571 -11.69 0.71 -0.97
CA LYS A 571 -12.30 1.92 -1.54
C LYS A 571 -11.36 2.75 -2.39
N ASP A 572 -11.86 3.31 -3.49
CA ASP A 572 -11.20 4.40 -4.22
C ASP A 572 -9.72 4.10 -4.54
N SER A 573 -9.43 2.85 -4.93
CA SER A 573 -8.07 2.32 -5.06
C SER A 573 -7.75 1.93 -6.51
N LEU A 574 -6.51 2.19 -6.91
CA LEU A 574 -6.04 2.00 -8.28
C LEU A 574 -5.16 0.75 -8.38
N PHE A 575 -5.42 -0.10 -9.37
CA PHE A 575 -4.60 -1.27 -9.71
C PHE A 575 -4.22 -1.21 -11.20
N THR A 576 -2.95 -0.95 -11.51
CA THR A 576 -2.46 -0.83 -12.89
C THR A 576 -1.24 -1.72 -13.15
N ASN A 577 -1.25 -2.44 -14.27
CA ASN A 577 -0.12 -3.28 -14.73
C ASN A 577 0.43 -4.23 -13.65
N CYS A 578 -0.43 -4.76 -12.77
CA CYS A 578 -0.05 -5.69 -11.72
C CYS A 578 -0.17 -7.14 -12.17
N LYS A 579 0.73 -8.03 -11.73
CA LYS A 579 0.81 -9.42 -12.14
C LYS A 579 0.97 -10.34 -10.93
N ALA A 580 0.21 -11.43 -10.89
CA ALA A 580 0.35 -12.51 -9.90
C ALA A 580 0.35 -13.87 -10.61
N ALA A 581 1.48 -14.57 -10.62
CA ALA A 581 1.60 -15.85 -11.33
C ALA A 581 2.72 -16.74 -10.79
N ILE A 582 2.42 -18.02 -10.56
CA ILE A 582 3.46 -19.04 -10.34
C ILE A 582 4.01 -19.50 -11.70
N LEU A 583 5.33 -19.37 -11.92
CA LEU A 583 5.98 -19.81 -13.16
C LEU A 583 5.90 -21.34 -13.31
N GLY A 584 5.52 -21.82 -14.50
CA GLY A 584 5.41 -23.26 -14.80
C GLY A 584 4.16 -23.93 -14.22
N MET A 585 3.17 -23.16 -13.80
CA MET A 585 1.91 -23.70 -13.30
C MET A 585 1.02 -24.22 -14.43
N GLU A 586 0.46 -25.41 -14.23
CA GLU A 586 -0.57 -26.04 -15.06
C GLU A 586 -1.83 -26.26 -14.20
N ILE A 587 -3.03 -26.13 -14.77
CA ILE A 587 -4.28 -26.28 -14.00
C ILE A 587 -4.63 -27.76 -13.89
N SER A 588 -4.96 -28.24 -12.69
CA SER A 588 -5.51 -29.60 -12.54
C SER A 588 -6.96 -29.61 -13.02
N GLN A 589 -7.23 -30.33 -14.12
CA GLN A 589 -8.58 -30.83 -14.36
C GLN A 589 -8.85 -31.93 -13.31
N SER A 590 -9.84 -31.70 -12.46
CA SER A 590 -10.13 -32.49 -11.26
C SER A 590 -10.09 -34.01 -11.49
N GLN A 591 -9.08 -34.70 -10.96
CA GLN A 591 -9.16 -36.14 -10.68
C GLN A 591 -9.33 -36.37 -9.19
N THR A 592 -10.47 -36.98 -8.85
CA THR A 592 -10.77 -37.54 -7.54
C THR A 592 -9.70 -38.58 -7.16
N GLN A 593 -8.78 -38.22 -6.26
CA GLN A 593 -7.82 -39.18 -5.71
C GLN A 593 -8.54 -40.18 -4.80
N ILE A 594 -8.85 -41.36 -5.35
CA ILE A 594 -9.19 -42.54 -4.55
C ILE A 594 -7.88 -43.09 -3.98
N PHE A 595 -7.65 -42.84 -2.69
CA PHE A 595 -6.60 -43.53 -1.93
C PHE A 595 -6.95 -45.03 -1.83
N THR A 596 -6.22 -45.88 -2.54
CA THR A 596 -6.06 -47.29 -2.15
C THR A 596 -4.63 -47.55 -1.71
N SER A 597 -4.48 -47.80 -0.41
CA SER A 597 -3.27 -48.26 0.25
C SER A 597 -2.79 -49.60 -0.31
N GLY A 598 -1.49 -49.74 -0.63
CA GLY A 598 -0.88 -51.05 -0.87
C GLY A 598 0.52 -51.08 -1.50
N GLN A 599 1.54 -50.93 -0.66
CA GLN A 599 2.92 -51.49 -0.71
C GLN A 599 3.75 -51.55 -2.02
N ASN A 600 4.89 -50.85 -1.95
CA ASN A 600 6.26 -51.21 -2.36
C ASN A 600 6.50 -52.20 -3.53
N SER A 601 7.16 -51.74 -4.58
CA SER A 601 8.43 -52.33 -5.05
C SER A 601 9.20 -51.40 -6.00
N HIS A 602 10.53 -51.39 -5.84
CA HIS A 602 11.50 -50.68 -6.67
C HIS A 602 11.71 -51.36 -8.03
N GLN A 603 11.73 -50.59 -9.13
CA GLN A 603 12.82 -50.63 -10.13
C GLN A 603 12.71 -49.45 -11.15
N PRO A 604 13.82 -48.94 -11.70
CA PRO A 604 13.86 -47.74 -12.54
C PRO A 604 14.04 -48.07 -14.04
N GLN A 605 13.32 -47.41 -14.97
CA GLN A 605 13.75 -47.21 -16.38
C GLN A 605 13.12 -45.99 -17.07
N ASN A 606 14.00 -45.05 -17.42
CA ASN A 606 14.11 -44.10 -18.55
C ASN A 606 13.02 -43.10 -18.99
N PRO A 607 13.44 -41.89 -19.44
CA PRO A 607 12.61 -40.71 -19.54
C PRO A 607 12.16 -40.42 -20.98
N HIS A 608 10.86 -40.21 -21.18
CA HIS A 608 10.37 -39.34 -22.25
C HIS A 608 9.87 -38.04 -21.63
N HIS A 609 10.30 -36.93 -22.24
CA HIS A 609 10.20 -35.55 -21.77
C HIS A 609 8.83 -35.16 -21.22
N ILE A 610 8.67 -35.26 -19.90
CA ILE A 610 7.82 -34.37 -19.10
C ILE A 610 8.81 -33.38 -18.48
N ASN A 611 8.60 -32.09 -18.69
CA ASN A 611 9.40 -31.08 -18.00
C ASN A 611 9.25 -31.33 -16.50
N GLU A 612 10.37 -31.61 -15.83
CA GLU A 612 10.41 -31.61 -14.37
C GLU A 612 9.95 -30.22 -13.90
N ASN A 613 8.81 -30.19 -13.17
CA ASN A 613 8.23 -29.07 -12.40
C ASN A 613 7.00 -28.35 -12.99
N ALA A 614 6.04 -29.04 -13.62
CA ALA A 614 4.69 -28.47 -13.73
C ALA A 614 4.03 -28.40 -12.34
N ILE A 615 3.73 -27.20 -11.84
CA ILE A 615 3.02 -27.01 -10.56
C ILE A 615 1.53 -27.11 -10.85
N ILE A 616 0.88 -28.15 -10.34
CA ILE A 616 -0.55 -28.38 -10.54
C ILE A 616 -1.34 -27.77 -9.37
N ASP A 617 -2.28 -26.85 -9.65
CA ASP A 617 -3.10 -26.18 -8.63
C ASP A 617 -4.55 -25.98 -9.08
N SER A 618 -5.42 -25.56 -8.15
CA SER A 618 -6.86 -25.35 -8.40
C SER A 618 -7.20 -23.88 -8.61
N LEU A 619 -8.03 -23.61 -9.62
CA LEU A 619 -8.45 -22.27 -10.05
C LEU A 619 -9.04 -21.42 -8.92
N ASP A 620 -9.82 -22.04 -8.05
CA ASP A 620 -10.55 -21.43 -6.93
C ASP A 620 -9.66 -20.80 -5.85
N LYS A 621 -8.33 -20.92 -5.97
CA LYS A 621 -7.33 -20.36 -5.04
C LYS A 621 -6.54 -19.17 -5.60
N HIS A 622 -6.87 -18.72 -6.81
CA HIS A 622 -6.13 -17.68 -7.52
C HIS A 622 -6.99 -16.43 -7.77
N GLY A 623 -6.41 -15.27 -7.52
CA GLY A 623 -6.92 -13.97 -7.95
C GLY A 623 -5.93 -12.85 -7.64
N LEU A 624 -5.99 -11.72 -8.36
CA LEU A 624 -5.20 -10.55 -8.00
C LEU A 624 -5.50 -10.15 -6.55
N ILE A 625 -6.80 -10.08 -6.22
CA ILE A 625 -7.31 -10.02 -4.84
C ILE A 625 -8.05 -11.32 -4.56
N PHE A 626 -7.55 -12.14 -3.64
CA PHE A 626 -8.21 -13.39 -3.22
C PHE A 626 -8.63 -13.34 -1.76
N ILE A 627 -9.90 -13.66 -1.51
CA ILE A 627 -10.53 -13.59 -0.20
C ILE A 627 -11.23 -14.92 0.10
N GLU A 628 -10.90 -15.55 1.24
CA GLU A 628 -11.50 -16.83 1.61
C GLU A 628 -11.81 -16.95 3.10
N LYS A 629 -12.80 -17.80 3.42
CA LYS A 629 -13.02 -18.35 4.76
C LYS A 629 -12.07 -19.53 4.99
N VAL A 630 -11.15 -19.41 5.95
CA VAL A 630 -10.10 -20.42 6.21
C VAL A 630 -10.63 -21.69 6.89
N ASN A 631 -11.62 -21.56 7.79
CA ASN A 631 -12.21 -22.71 8.49
C ASN A 631 -13.41 -23.28 7.71
N LYS A 632 -13.19 -24.30 6.88
CA LYS A 632 -14.27 -25.09 6.28
C LYS A 632 -14.91 -25.97 7.36
N GLY A 633 -15.90 -25.44 8.09
CA GLY A 633 -16.87 -26.27 8.81
C GLY A 633 -17.58 -27.18 7.81
N SER A 634 -17.91 -28.41 8.20
CA SER A 634 -18.51 -29.43 7.32
C SER A 634 -19.93 -29.11 6.86
N ASN A 635 -20.49 -27.96 7.24
CA ASN A 635 -21.85 -27.56 6.93
C ASN A 635 -21.83 -26.26 6.11
N PHE A 636 -22.55 -26.27 4.99
CA PHE A 636 -22.88 -25.15 4.10
C PHE A 636 -23.75 -24.08 4.81
N GLU A 637 -23.32 -23.57 5.96
CA GLU A 637 -23.97 -22.44 6.61
C GLU A 637 -23.34 -21.13 6.09
N PHE A 638 -24.16 -20.36 5.36
CA PHE A 638 -23.83 -19.02 4.90
C PHE A 638 -23.38 -18.16 6.08
N ASN A 639 -22.19 -17.58 5.97
CA ASN A 639 -21.63 -16.76 7.03
C ASN A 639 -21.85 -15.27 6.78
N LEU A 640 -21.97 -14.54 7.89
CA LEU A 640 -22.39 -13.15 7.91
C LEU A 640 -21.22 -12.14 7.78
N GLY A 641 -20.04 -12.61 7.35
CA GLY A 641 -18.90 -11.75 7.08
C GLY A 641 -19.11 -10.94 5.81
N LEU A 642 -19.22 -9.62 5.94
CA LEU A 642 -19.44 -8.69 4.83
C LEU A 642 -18.10 -8.11 4.33
N ILE A 643 -17.87 -8.27 3.02
CA ILE A 643 -16.82 -7.60 2.25
C ILE A 643 -17.47 -6.52 1.39
N GLU A 644 -16.92 -5.31 1.43
CA GLU A 644 -17.29 -4.23 0.50
C GLU A 644 -16.08 -3.81 -0.33
N ILE A 645 -16.28 -3.74 -1.64
CA ILE A 645 -15.35 -3.18 -2.62
C ILE A 645 -16.10 -2.05 -3.34
N SER A 646 -15.59 -0.82 -3.31
CA SER A 646 -16.25 0.29 -3.99
C SER A 646 -15.26 1.25 -4.66
N GLY A 647 -15.57 1.77 -5.84
CA GLY A 647 -14.73 2.82 -6.44
C GLY A 647 -13.34 2.35 -6.88
N ILE A 648 -13.10 1.03 -7.04
CA ILE A 648 -11.79 0.55 -7.48
C ILE A 648 -11.64 0.67 -9.00
N PHE A 649 -10.42 0.90 -9.47
CA PHE A 649 -10.08 0.88 -10.89
C PHE A 649 -9.00 -0.15 -11.17
N VAL A 650 -9.28 -1.13 -12.02
CA VAL A 650 -8.36 -2.22 -12.37
C VAL A 650 -8.09 -2.19 -13.87
N ALA A 651 -6.82 -2.01 -14.27
CA ALA A 651 -6.41 -1.93 -15.67
C ALA A 651 -5.08 -2.63 -15.96
N GLY A 652 -5.02 -3.43 -17.04
CA GLY A 652 -3.77 -4.08 -17.47
C GLY A 652 -3.22 -5.09 -16.45
N CYS A 653 -4.03 -5.52 -15.49
CA CYS A 653 -3.64 -6.48 -14.45
C CYS A 653 -3.84 -7.93 -14.91
N HIS A 654 -3.11 -8.86 -14.30
CA HIS A 654 -3.10 -10.27 -14.66
C HIS A 654 -2.96 -11.21 -13.45
N CYS A 655 -3.76 -12.27 -13.44
CA CYS A 655 -3.54 -13.46 -12.62
C CYS A 655 -3.49 -14.68 -13.57
N ALA A 656 -2.40 -15.46 -13.55
CA ALA A 656 -2.12 -16.46 -14.61
C ALA A 656 -3.20 -17.52 -14.82
N VAL A 657 -3.96 -17.82 -13.77
CA VAL A 657 -5.12 -18.70 -13.88
C VAL A 657 -6.35 -18.11 -13.18
N GLY A 658 -6.22 -17.12 -12.29
CA GLY A 658 -7.35 -16.58 -11.51
C GLY A 658 -7.99 -15.29 -12.03
N SER A 659 -8.83 -14.69 -11.20
CA SER A 659 -9.58 -13.46 -11.53
C SER A 659 -8.88 -12.18 -11.05
N ALA A 660 -9.38 -11.00 -11.42
CA ALA A 660 -9.00 -9.77 -10.71
C ALA A 660 -9.49 -9.82 -9.26
N VAL A 661 -10.73 -10.28 -9.04
CA VAL A 661 -11.28 -10.51 -7.70
C VAL A 661 -11.80 -11.94 -7.60
N SER A 662 -11.33 -12.68 -6.59
CA SER A 662 -11.80 -14.03 -6.28
C SER A 662 -12.29 -14.09 -4.83
N ALA A 663 -13.51 -14.57 -4.59
CA ALA A 663 -14.10 -14.66 -3.26
C ALA A 663 -14.78 -16.01 -2.99
N THR A 664 -14.56 -16.58 -1.80
CA THR A 664 -15.18 -17.86 -1.40
C THR A 664 -15.71 -17.87 0.04
N GLY A 665 -16.94 -18.37 0.23
CA GLY A 665 -17.51 -18.64 1.55
C GLY A 665 -17.95 -17.43 2.38
N LEU A 666 -18.17 -16.27 1.76
CA LEU A 666 -18.43 -14.97 2.42
C LEU A 666 -19.52 -14.15 1.69
N THR A 667 -19.96 -13.03 2.27
CA THR A 667 -20.85 -12.07 1.58
C THR A 667 -20.02 -10.98 0.92
N LEU A 668 -20.25 -10.69 -0.36
CA LEU A 668 -19.51 -9.71 -1.15
C LEU A 668 -20.42 -8.61 -1.70
N LYS A 669 -19.98 -7.36 -1.63
CA LYS A 669 -20.61 -6.24 -2.33
C LYS A 669 -19.57 -5.51 -3.16
N ILE A 670 -19.84 -5.32 -4.45
CA ILE A 670 -18.99 -4.56 -5.36
C ILE A 670 -19.82 -3.40 -5.91
N GLN A 671 -19.32 -2.16 -5.80
CA GLN A 671 -20.05 -0.97 -6.23
C GLN A 671 -19.14 0.02 -6.96
N ASP A 672 -19.68 0.79 -7.91
CA ASP A 672 -18.98 1.93 -8.54
C ASP A 672 -17.56 1.60 -9.06
N SER A 673 -17.32 0.34 -9.48
CA SER A 673 -15.98 -0.17 -9.77
C SER A 673 -15.75 -0.39 -11.26
N THR A 674 -14.53 -0.15 -11.71
CA THR A 674 -14.16 -0.20 -13.13
C THR A 674 -13.08 -1.26 -13.38
N PHE A 675 -13.35 -2.17 -14.31
CA PHE A 675 -12.43 -3.21 -14.75
C PHE A 675 -12.23 -3.11 -16.26
N ILE A 676 -11.00 -2.86 -16.72
CA ILE A 676 -10.73 -2.68 -18.14
C ILE A 676 -9.49 -3.47 -18.59
N GLN A 677 -9.55 -4.02 -19.81
CA GLN A 677 -8.38 -4.56 -20.53
C GLN A 677 -7.53 -5.52 -19.68
N PRO A 678 -8.06 -6.69 -19.29
CA PRO A 678 -7.29 -7.68 -18.57
C PRO A 678 -6.15 -8.16 -19.47
N ALA A 679 -4.96 -8.37 -18.91
CA ALA A 679 -3.77 -8.62 -19.74
C ALA A 679 -3.80 -9.98 -20.46
N CYS A 680 -4.63 -10.92 -20.00
CA CYS A 680 -4.89 -12.22 -20.63
C CYS A 680 -6.39 -12.54 -20.58
N ILE A 681 -6.83 -13.45 -21.45
CA ILE A 681 -8.20 -13.95 -21.51
C ILE A 681 -8.51 -14.77 -20.26
N ASN A 682 -9.24 -14.20 -19.30
CA ASN A 682 -9.65 -14.87 -18.06
C ASN A 682 -10.85 -14.18 -17.41
N ASN A 683 -11.36 -14.77 -16.33
CA ASN A 683 -12.39 -14.19 -15.46
C ASN A 683 -11.88 -12.86 -14.89
N MET A 684 -12.73 -11.82 -14.88
CA MET A 684 -12.46 -10.61 -14.08
C MET A 684 -12.90 -10.82 -12.64
N ILE A 685 -14.01 -11.54 -12.43
CA ILE A 685 -14.55 -11.83 -11.10
C ILE A 685 -14.90 -13.32 -11.01
N TYR A 686 -14.43 -13.98 -9.96
CA TYR A 686 -14.80 -15.36 -9.61
C TYR A 686 -15.40 -15.41 -8.21
N MET A 687 -16.57 -16.02 -8.08
CA MET A 687 -17.25 -16.17 -6.79
C MET A 687 -17.78 -17.58 -6.63
N SER A 688 -17.52 -18.19 -5.47
CA SER A 688 -18.02 -19.54 -5.14
C SER A 688 -18.50 -19.65 -3.70
N ASN A 689 -19.68 -20.20 -3.46
CA ASN A 689 -20.28 -20.29 -2.12
C ASN A 689 -20.42 -18.90 -1.45
N VAL A 690 -20.93 -17.92 -2.20
CA VAL A 690 -20.99 -16.50 -1.82
C VAL A 690 -22.42 -15.96 -2.01
N HIS A 691 -22.84 -15.03 -1.14
CA HIS A 691 -23.95 -14.12 -1.42
C HIS A 691 -23.37 -12.80 -1.94
N SER A 692 -23.68 -12.39 -3.17
CA SER A 692 -23.06 -11.23 -3.79
C SER A 692 -24.05 -10.20 -4.34
N GLN A 693 -23.71 -8.92 -4.21
CA GLN A 693 -24.38 -7.82 -4.91
C GLN A 693 -23.36 -6.98 -5.66
N MET A 694 -23.54 -6.82 -6.96
CA MET A 694 -22.76 -5.93 -7.82
C MET A 694 -23.67 -4.81 -8.33
N ASN A 695 -23.21 -3.56 -8.23
CA ASN A 695 -24.01 -2.41 -8.64
C ASN A 695 -23.16 -1.27 -9.24
N ASP A 696 -23.65 -0.63 -10.30
CA ASP A 696 -23.01 0.53 -10.93
C ASP A 696 -21.53 0.28 -11.33
N CYS A 697 -21.19 -0.95 -11.72
CA CYS A 697 -19.85 -1.35 -12.16
C CYS A 697 -19.69 -1.27 -13.69
N TYR A 698 -18.48 -0.97 -14.17
CA TYR A 698 -18.15 -0.90 -15.58
C TYR A 698 -17.06 -1.93 -15.94
N PHE A 699 -17.36 -2.78 -16.91
CA PHE A 699 -16.48 -3.82 -17.40
C PHE A 699 -16.18 -3.60 -18.88
N LYS A 700 -14.90 -3.51 -19.24
CA LYS A 700 -14.45 -3.44 -20.64
C LYS A 700 -13.53 -4.60 -20.97
N GLY A 701 -13.93 -5.41 -21.95
CA GLY A 701 -13.20 -6.60 -22.37
C GLY A 701 -11.93 -6.34 -23.20
N TYR A 702 -11.65 -7.25 -24.12
CA TYR A 702 -10.36 -7.40 -24.77
C TYR A 702 -10.22 -6.45 -25.97
N GLU A 703 -9.35 -5.45 -25.86
CA GLU A 703 -8.95 -4.64 -27.02
C GLU A 703 -7.44 -4.40 -27.00
N GLY A 704 -6.67 -5.36 -27.52
CA GLY A 704 -5.25 -5.20 -27.80
C GLY A 704 -4.33 -5.01 -26.57
N LEU A 705 -3.05 -4.78 -26.86
CA LEU A 705 -1.98 -4.61 -25.85
C LEU A 705 -2.21 -3.34 -25.04
N PHE A 706 -2.30 -3.46 -23.71
CA PHE A 706 -2.28 -2.32 -22.79
C PHE A 706 -1.02 -1.48 -23.02
N VAL A 707 -1.21 -0.19 -23.31
CA VAL A 707 -0.14 0.81 -23.37
C VAL A 707 -0.27 1.67 -22.13
N ASP A 708 0.68 1.52 -21.21
CA ASP A 708 0.73 2.32 -19.99
C ASP A 708 0.75 3.83 -20.36
N PRO A 709 -0.24 4.63 -19.90
CA PRO A 709 -0.26 6.06 -20.11
C PRO A 709 0.99 6.78 -19.57
N ALA A 710 1.64 6.26 -18.53
CA ALA A 710 2.87 6.81 -17.96
C ALA A 710 4.10 6.56 -18.86
N LEU A 711 4.10 5.46 -19.64
CA LEU A 711 5.17 5.13 -20.60
C LEU A 711 5.08 5.94 -21.91
N LEU A 712 4.00 6.71 -22.13
CA LEU A 712 3.87 7.57 -23.31
C LEU A 712 4.79 8.82 -23.26
N ILE A 713 5.46 9.09 -22.15
CA ILE A 713 6.35 10.26 -21.99
C ILE A 713 7.82 9.92 -22.34
N GLU A 714 8.23 8.66 -22.37
CA GLU A 714 9.58 8.25 -22.77
C GLU A 714 9.59 7.54 -24.13
N THR A 715 9.75 8.35 -25.18
CA THR A 715 10.26 7.99 -26.53
C THR A 715 10.01 6.57 -27.04
N VAL A 716 9.05 6.47 -27.96
CA VAL A 716 8.85 5.37 -28.91
C VAL A 716 10.18 4.87 -29.49
N SER A 717 10.64 3.70 -29.04
CA SER A 717 11.56 2.86 -29.79
C SER A 717 11.33 1.37 -29.49
N ASN A 718 10.62 0.73 -30.42
CA ASN A 718 10.69 -0.68 -30.78
C ASN A 718 11.05 -1.70 -29.66
N THR A 719 10.08 -2.03 -28.82
CA THR A 719 9.98 -3.36 -28.22
C THR A 719 8.59 -3.90 -28.50
N LYS A 720 8.47 -4.68 -29.58
CA LYS A 720 7.51 -5.80 -29.60
C LYS A 720 8.00 -6.79 -28.54
N GLN A 721 7.72 -6.51 -27.27
CA GLN A 721 7.96 -7.45 -26.19
C GLN A 721 6.85 -8.50 -26.24
N ASN A 722 7.28 -9.74 -26.24
CA ASN A 722 6.50 -10.95 -26.48
C ASN A 722 5.24 -11.03 -25.59
N SER A 723 4.06 -10.84 -26.18
CA SER A 723 2.79 -11.30 -25.61
C SER A 723 2.72 -12.83 -25.44
N VAL A 724 3.64 -13.54 -26.09
CA VAL A 724 3.84 -15.00 -26.09
C VAL A 724 4.43 -15.52 -24.76
N GLU A 725 4.95 -14.64 -23.90
CA GLU A 725 5.62 -15.03 -22.64
C GLU A 725 4.77 -14.74 -21.38
N LEU A 726 3.71 -13.94 -21.50
CA LEU A 726 2.90 -13.43 -20.38
C LEU A 726 1.62 -14.21 -20.13
N CYS A 727 1.02 -14.78 -21.18
CA CYS A 727 -0.10 -15.71 -21.09
C CYS A 727 0.44 -17.08 -21.56
N PRO A 728 0.33 -18.18 -20.77
CA PRO A 728 0.64 -19.51 -21.25
C PRO A 728 0.11 -19.75 -22.67
N ASN A 729 0.96 -20.22 -23.57
CA ASN A 729 0.70 -20.33 -25.02
C ASN A 729 -0.32 -21.39 -25.43
N ASP A 730 -1.25 -21.74 -24.54
CA ASP A 730 -2.27 -22.73 -24.86
C ASP A 730 -3.68 -22.11 -24.81
N PRO A 731 -4.23 -21.69 -25.95
CA PRO A 731 -5.65 -21.31 -26.08
C PRO A 731 -6.62 -22.36 -25.50
N LEU A 732 -6.19 -23.63 -25.36
CA LEU A 732 -6.96 -24.72 -24.77
C LEU A 732 -7.13 -24.61 -23.24
N LEU A 733 -6.33 -23.79 -22.55
CA LEU A 733 -6.50 -23.53 -21.10
C LEU A 733 -7.55 -22.46 -20.80
N TYR A 734 -7.93 -21.63 -21.78
CA TYR A 734 -8.70 -20.39 -21.57
C TYR A 734 -10.14 -20.41 -22.08
N SER A 735 -10.64 -21.59 -22.48
CA SER A 735 -11.97 -21.76 -23.07
C SER A 735 -12.76 -22.93 -22.48
N THR A 736 -12.56 -23.25 -21.20
CA THR A 736 -13.49 -24.18 -20.53
C THR A 736 -14.80 -23.47 -20.15
N GLN A 737 -15.88 -24.24 -19.95
CA GLN A 737 -17.14 -23.76 -19.37
C GLN A 737 -16.96 -23.05 -18.00
N GLU A 738 -15.75 -23.09 -17.41
CA GLU A 738 -15.38 -22.44 -16.16
C GLU A 738 -14.90 -20.99 -16.32
N TYR A 739 -14.88 -20.45 -17.55
CA TYR A 739 -14.39 -19.08 -17.81
C TYR A 739 -15.41 -18.18 -18.53
N GLY A 740 -15.84 -17.14 -17.83
CA GLY A 740 -16.68 -16.04 -18.31
C GLY A 740 -16.22 -14.75 -17.64
N LEU A 741 -16.48 -13.57 -18.20
CA LEU A 741 -16.00 -12.31 -17.59
C LEU A 741 -16.33 -12.25 -16.08
N ILE A 742 -17.50 -12.77 -15.71
CA ILE A 742 -17.89 -13.06 -14.33
C ILE A 742 -18.30 -14.53 -14.21
N TYR A 743 -17.72 -15.24 -13.23
CA TYR A 743 -18.06 -16.64 -12.93
C TYR A 743 -18.69 -16.77 -11.53
N MET A 744 -19.83 -17.47 -11.46
CA MET A 744 -20.66 -17.63 -10.27
C MET A 744 -20.96 -19.10 -9.99
N LYS A 745 -20.63 -19.60 -8.80
CA LYS A 745 -20.83 -21.00 -8.40
C LYS A 745 -21.42 -21.17 -7.01
N GLU A 746 -22.39 -22.09 -6.88
CA GLU A 746 -23.00 -22.48 -5.60
C GLU A 746 -23.40 -21.28 -4.70
N GLY A 747 -24.15 -20.30 -5.22
CA GLY A 747 -24.49 -19.09 -4.45
C GLY A 747 -25.70 -18.30 -4.96
N ASP A 748 -25.93 -17.15 -4.33
CA ASP A 748 -27.00 -16.20 -4.68
C ASP A 748 -26.39 -14.85 -5.08
N TYR A 749 -26.70 -14.39 -6.28
CA TYR A 749 -26.04 -13.26 -6.92
C TYR A 749 -27.04 -12.23 -7.45
N GLY A 750 -26.76 -10.95 -7.24
CA GLY A 750 -27.46 -9.82 -7.85
C GLY A 750 -26.50 -8.91 -8.61
N ILE A 751 -26.90 -8.51 -9.80
CA ILE A 751 -26.19 -7.56 -10.67
C ILE A 751 -27.19 -6.46 -11.02
N SER A 752 -26.87 -5.20 -10.72
CA SER A 752 -27.76 -4.07 -11.02
C SER A 752 -27.03 -2.89 -11.65
N LYS A 753 -27.55 -2.34 -12.75
CA LYS A 753 -27.00 -1.13 -13.43
C LYS A 753 -25.55 -1.25 -13.91
N ASP A 754 -25.04 -2.46 -14.04
CA ASP A 754 -23.69 -2.71 -14.51
C ASP A 754 -23.60 -2.55 -16.04
N VAL A 755 -22.46 -2.08 -16.53
CA VAL A 755 -22.18 -1.85 -17.95
C VAL A 755 -21.09 -2.79 -18.43
N PHE A 756 -21.36 -3.54 -19.49
CA PHE A 756 -20.42 -4.44 -20.16
C PHE A 756 -20.14 -3.93 -21.56
N GLU A 757 -18.88 -3.61 -21.87
CA GLU A 757 -18.46 -3.09 -23.16
C GLU A 757 -17.37 -3.99 -23.80
N ARG A 758 -17.52 -4.34 -25.08
CA ARG A 758 -16.50 -5.02 -25.92
C ARG A 758 -15.90 -6.28 -25.28
N THR A 759 -16.75 -7.22 -24.86
CA THR A 759 -16.33 -8.37 -24.04
C THR A 759 -15.71 -9.53 -24.81
N GLU A 760 -15.94 -9.65 -26.13
CA GLU A 760 -15.42 -10.68 -27.06
C GLU A 760 -15.68 -12.17 -26.68
N ILE A 761 -16.15 -12.46 -25.45
CA ILE A 761 -16.33 -13.78 -24.81
C ILE A 761 -17.66 -13.80 -24.01
N ASN A 762 -18.11 -14.97 -23.57
CA ASN A 762 -19.21 -15.16 -22.60
C ASN A 762 -19.08 -14.17 -21.42
N ILE A 763 -20.10 -13.33 -21.23
CA ILE A 763 -20.04 -12.26 -20.21
C ILE A 763 -20.22 -12.88 -18.82
N ILE A 764 -21.22 -13.73 -18.61
CA ILE A 764 -21.55 -14.28 -17.29
C ILE A 764 -21.73 -15.81 -17.37
N ASN A 765 -21.07 -16.56 -16.48
CA ASN A 765 -21.30 -18.00 -16.33
C ASN A 765 -21.89 -18.30 -14.94
N VAL A 766 -22.99 -19.06 -14.91
CA VAL A 766 -23.75 -19.38 -13.71
C VAL A 766 -23.85 -20.90 -13.54
N ASP A 767 -23.27 -21.42 -12.45
CA ASP A 767 -23.21 -22.86 -12.15
C ASP A 767 -23.82 -23.16 -10.77
N HIS A 768 -24.85 -24.02 -10.72
CA HIS A 768 -25.61 -24.34 -9.50
C HIS A 768 -25.96 -23.12 -8.63
N SER A 769 -26.39 -22.01 -9.24
CA SER A 769 -26.52 -20.69 -8.59
C SER A 769 -27.77 -19.93 -9.02
N ASN A 770 -28.20 -18.99 -8.19
CA ASN A 770 -29.28 -18.04 -8.51
C ASN A 770 -28.69 -16.68 -8.90
N LEU A 771 -29.12 -16.11 -10.02
CA LEU A 771 -28.69 -14.81 -10.52
C LEU A 771 -29.91 -13.93 -10.85
N ILE A 772 -29.92 -12.71 -10.32
CA ILE A 772 -30.85 -11.64 -10.71
C ILE A 772 -30.05 -10.56 -11.43
N MET A 773 -30.41 -10.24 -12.67
CA MET A 773 -29.85 -9.14 -13.45
C MET A 773 -30.90 -8.04 -13.63
N GLU A 774 -30.60 -6.82 -13.16
CA GLU A 774 -31.50 -5.67 -13.21
C GLU A 774 -30.82 -4.46 -13.88
N ASP A 775 -31.47 -3.82 -14.85
CA ASP A 775 -30.98 -2.59 -15.49
C ASP A 775 -29.56 -2.70 -16.10
N VAL A 776 -29.13 -3.91 -16.49
CA VAL A 776 -27.78 -4.17 -17.06
C VAL A 776 -27.68 -3.63 -18.50
N ILE A 777 -26.54 -3.02 -18.83
CA ILE A 777 -26.26 -2.48 -20.17
C ILE A 777 -25.13 -3.27 -20.83
N ILE A 778 -25.35 -3.74 -22.05
CA ILE A 778 -24.36 -4.44 -22.88
C ILE A 778 -24.10 -3.63 -24.15
N ILE A 779 -22.84 -3.36 -24.45
CA ILE A 779 -22.36 -2.61 -25.62
C ILE A 779 -21.38 -3.50 -26.39
N ASN A 780 -21.84 -4.08 -27.50
CA ASN A 780 -21.07 -4.91 -28.41
C ASN A 780 -20.24 -4.04 -29.38
N SER A 781 -19.10 -4.55 -29.84
CA SER A 781 -18.32 -3.89 -30.90
C SER A 781 -18.86 -4.26 -32.29
N ASP A 782 -18.99 -3.27 -33.17
CA ASP A 782 -19.49 -3.42 -34.55
C ASP A 782 -18.59 -4.26 -35.49
N SER A 783 -17.49 -4.85 -35.02
CA SER A 783 -16.60 -5.64 -35.89
C SER A 783 -15.51 -6.37 -35.11
N VAL A 784 -15.53 -7.72 -35.09
CA VAL A 784 -14.48 -8.65 -35.59
C VAL A 784 -15.06 -10.07 -35.55
N GLY A 785 -15.47 -10.59 -36.73
CA GLY A 785 -15.60 -12.01 -37.07
C GLY A 785 -16.50 -12.93 -36.23
N ASP A 786 -17.74 -13.17 -36.69
CA ASP A 786 -18.60 -14.38 -36.61
C ASP A 786 -18.52 -15.38 -35.41
N GLN A 787 -17.90 -15.03 -34.28
CA GLN A 787 -17.92 -15.80 -33.03
C GLN A 787 -19.12 -15.36 -32.18
N LEU A 788 -19.92 -16.33 -31.76
CA LEU A 788 -21.15 -16.15 -30.97
C LEU A 788 -20.77 -15.58 -29.59
N GLN A 789 -21.12 -14.31 -29.31
CA GLN A 789 -21.03 -13.74 -27.97
C GLN A 789 -22.30 -14.08 -27.19
N SER A 790 -22.19 -14.97 -26.20
CA SER A 790 -23.29 -15.23 -25.28
C SER A 790 -23.31 -14.20 -24.15
N VAL A 791 -24.51 -13.75 -23.78
CA VAL A 791 -24.71 -12.87 -22.63
C VAL A 791 -24.51 -13.65 -21.34
N ALA A 792 -25.06 -14.86 -21.26
CA ALA A 792 -24.83 -15.74 -20.13
C ALA A 792 -24.85 -17.23 -20.52
N THR A 793 -24.10 -18.03 -19.79
CA THR A 793 -24.22 -19.50 -19.78
C THR A 793 -24.75 -19.96 -18.42
N CYS A 794 -25.60 -20.98 -18.43
CA CYS A 794 -26.30 -21.45 -17.25
C CYS A 794 -26.31 -22.98 -17.18
N THR A 795 -25.74 -23.54 -16.11
CA THR A 795 -25.57 -24.98 -15.92
C THR A 795 -26.05 -25.45 -14.55
N GLY A 796 -26.45 -26.71 -14.46
CA GLY A 796 -26.88 -27.34 -13.22
C GLY A 796 -28.20 -26.78 -12.70
N TYR A 797 -28.45 -26.94 -11.40
CA TYR A 797 -29.64 -26.41 -10.73
C TYR A 797 -29.52 -24.89 -10.51
N SER A 798 -29.49 -24.13 -11.59
CA SER A 798 -29.35 -22.68 -11.60
C SER A 798 -30.66 -21.98 -11.97
N TYR A 799 -30.80 -20.74 -11.52
CA TYR A 799 -31.91 -19.86 -11.87
C TYR A 799 -31.38 -18.50 -12.32
N ILE A 800 -31.81 -18.01 -13.48
CA ILE A 800 -31.46 -16.68 -13.97
C ILE A 800 -32.74 -15.88 -14.18
N GLU A 801 -32.83 -14.69 -13.58
CA GLU A 801 -33.89 -13.70 -13.81
C GLU A 801 -33.32 -12.44 -14.46
N VAL A 802 -33.90 -12.00 -15.57
CA VAL A 802 -33.46 -10.82 -16.33
C VAL A 802 -34.54 -9.74 -16.34
N ILE A 803 -34.22 -8.57 -15.80
CA ILE A 803 -35.10 -7.41 -15.61
C ILE A 803 -34.47 -6.19 -16.30
N ASN A 804 -35.21 -5.52 -17.19
CA ASN A 804 -34.82 -4.24 -17.82
C ASN A 804 -33.42 -4.20 -18.47
N ILE A 805 -32.96 -5.30 -19.10
CA ILE A 805 -31.68 -5.29 -19.81
C ILE A 805 -31.70 -4.40 -21.06
N SER A 806 -30.58 -3.72 -21.34
CA SER A 806 -30.36 -2.92 -22.55
C SER A 806 -29.16 -3.47 -23.35
N ILE A 807 -29.34 -3.74 -24.64
CA ILE A 807 -28.27 -4.25 -25.53
C ILE A 807 -28.11 -3.28 -26.70
N ASP A 808 -26.89 -2.76 -26.91
CA ASP A 808 -26.55 -1.83 -27.98
C ASP A 808 -27.49 -0.61 -28.05
N GLY A 809 -27.89 -0.12 -26.88
CA GLY A 809 -28.83 1.00 -26.72
C GLY A 809 -30.31 0.67 -26.95
N ARG A 810 -30.67 -0.61 -27.10
CA ARG A 810 -32.07 -1.06 -27.24
C ARG A 810 -32.61 -1.62 -25.93
N THR A 811 -33.82 -1.20 -25.60
CA THR A 811 -34.53 -1.59 -24.38
C THR A 811 -35.63 -2.62 -24.65
N GLU A 812 -36.24 -3.15 -23.59
CA GLU A 812 -37.38 -4.05 -23.71
C GLU A 812 -38.57 -3.41 -24.47
N ASP A 813 -38.84 -2.12 -24.25
CA ASP A 813 -39.93 -1.40 -24.93
C ASP A 813 -39.69 -1.27 -26.45
N ASP A 814 -38.42 -1.13 -26.85
CA ASP A 814 -38.02 -1.15 -28.26
C ASP A 814 -38.29 -2.53 -28.89
N CYS A 815 -38.04 -3.60 -28.14
CA CYS A 815 -38.28 -4.97 -28.60
C CYS A 815 -39.77 -5.35 -28.60
N LYS A 816 -40.57 -4.83 -27.66
CA LYS A 816 -42.04 -4.99 -27.67
C LYS A 816 -42.70 -4.24 -28.84
N SER A 817 -42.15 -3.09 -29.24
CA SER A 817 -42.71 -2.25 -30.30
C SER A 817 -42.23 -2.59 -31.71
N SER A 818 -41.05 -3.22 -31.86
CA SER A 818 -40.44 -3.58 -33.15
C SER A 818 -40.94 -4.93 -33.72
N SER A 819 -42.12 -4.91 -34.32
CA SER A 819 -42.72 -6.09 -34.99
C SER A 819 -42.06 -6.52 -36.32
N GLN A 820 -40.82 -6.12 -36.65
CA GLN A 820 -40.28 -6.31 -38.02
C GLN A 820 -38.84 -6.83 -38.23
N ASN A 821 -37.96 -6.97 -37.22
CA ASN A 821 -36.63 -7.60 -37.42
C ASN A 821 -36.30 -8.64 -36.33
N ASN A 822 -36.70 -9.90 -36.55
CA ASN A 822 -36.54 -11.03 -35.61
C ASN A 822 -35.10 -11.34 -35.16
N ASN A 823 -34.07 -10.77 -35.80
CA ASN A 823 -32.67 -11.06 -35.44
C ASN A 823 -32.06 -10.07 -34.44
N GLU A 824 -32.68 -8.91 -34.21
CA GLU A 824 -32.05 -7.82 -33.44
C GLU A 824 -32.49 -7.77 -31.96
N CYS A 825 -33.54 -8.51 -31.58
CA CYS A 825 -34.03 -8.63 -30.19
C CYS A 825 -33.81 -10.05 -29.64
N LYS A 826 -32.61 -10.59 -29.85
CA LYS A 826 -32.22 -11.93 -29.39
C LYS A 826 -31.28 -11.83 -28.20
N LEU A 827 -31.69 -12.40 -27.08
CA LEU A 827 -30.85 -12.53 -25.89
C LEU A 827 -30.17 -13.90 -25.92
N GLN A 828 -28.87 -13.93 -26.23
CA GLN A 828 -28.11 -15.19 -26.35
C GLN A 828 -27.73 -15.73 -24.96
N ILE A 829 -28.69 -16.38 -24.28
CA ILE A 829 -28.43 -17.14 -23.05
C ILE A 829 -28.45 -18.63 -23.39
N TYR A 830 -27.37 -19.34 -23.04
CA TYR A 830 -27.28 -20.79 -23.21
C TYR A 830 -27.54 -21.48 -21.88
N SER A 831 -28.63 -22.23 -21.79
CA SER A 831 -28.99 -23.00 -20.60
C SER A 831 -29.01 -24.50 -20.90
N ASP A 832 -28.54 -25.31 -19.96
CA ASP A 832 -28.80 -26.75 -19.99
C ASP A 832 -30.24 -27.07 -19.57
N SER A 833 -30.60 -28.37 -19.56
CA SER A 833 -31.96 -28.81 -19.20
C SER A 833 -32.34 -28.63 -17.72
N GLN A 834 -31.37 -28.32 -16.84
CA GLN A 834 -31.57 -28.18 -15.40
C GLN A 834 -31.67 -26.72 -14.97
N CYS A 835 -31.10 -25.80 -15.75
CA CYS A 835 -31.22 -24.38 -15.51
C CYS A 835 -32.59 -23.82 -15.93
N ILE A 836 -33.13 -22.94 -15.08
CA ILE A 836 -34.35 -22.17 -15.36
C ILE A 836 -33.94 -20.74 -15.70
N VAL A 837 -34.37 -20.24 -16.85
CA VAL A 837 -34.13 -18.86 -17.29
C VAL A 837 -35.48 -18.15 -17.42
N ASP A 838 -35.69 -17.11 -16.61
CA ASP A 838 -36.84 -16.21 -16.67
C ASP A 838 -36.43 -14.86 -17.25
N VAL A 839 -37.08 -14.47 -18.35
CA VAL A 839 -36.77 -13.24 -19.08
C VAL A 839 -38.08 -12.51 -19.35
N GLN A 840 -38.08 -11.20 -19.13
CA GLN A 840 -39.25 -10.37 -19.40
C GLN A 840 -39.68 -10.44 -20.89
N SER A 841 -41.00 -10.37 -21.10
CA SER A 841 -41.71 -10.72 -22.34
C SER A 841 -41.27 -10.05 -23.66
N GLY A 842 -40.44 -9.01 -23.61
CA GLY A 842 -39.94 -8.33 -24.82
C GLY A 842 -38.75 -9.00 -25.52
N TRP A 843 -37.94 -9.80 -24.81
CA TRP A 843 -36.74 -10.43 -25.38
C TRP A 843 -36.99 -11.86 -25.87
N ILE A 844 -36.36 -12.26 -26.98
CA ILE A 844 -36.47 -13.62 -27.52
C ILE A 844 -35.19 -14.39 -27.18
N ILE A 845 -35.30 -15.45 -26.40
CA ILE A 845 -34.22 -16.44 -26.26
C ILE A 845 -34.23 -17.30 -27.53
N PRO A 846 -33.17 -17.31 -28.36
CA PRO A 846 -33.15 -18.13 -29.57
C PRO A 846 -33.19 -19.61 -29.21
N GLU A 847 -34.01 -20.39 -29.91
CA GLU A 847 -33.95 -21.86 -29.81
C GLU A 847 -32.55 -22.33 -30.20
N VAL A 848 -31.92 -23.13 -29.34
CA VAL A 848 -30.60 -23.69 -29.60
C VAL A 848 -30.66 -24.50 -30.90
N PRO A 849 -29.92 -24.13 -31.96
CA PRO A 849 -30.09 -24.77 -33.25
C PRO A 849 -29.63 -26.23 -33.18
N LEU A 850 -30.33 -27.09 -33.91
CA LEU A 850 -30.01 -28.51 -33.98
C LEU A 850 -28.69 -28.71 -34.72
N PRO A 851 -27.69 -29.36 -34.09
CA PRO A 851 -26.40 -29.59 -34.73
C PRO A 851 -26.54 -30.55 -35.93
N ILE A 852 -25.85 -30.25 -37.02
CA ILE A 852 -25.85 -31.07 -38.23
C ILE A 852 -24.55 -31.85 -38.29
N VAL A 853 -24.61 -33.18 -38.26
CA VAL A 853 -23.43 -34.03 -38.42
C VAL A 853 -23.28 -34.44 -39.88
N LYS A 854 -22.27 -33.90 -40.57
CA LYS A 854 -21.98 -34.22 -41.98
C LYS A 854 -21.11 -35.46 -42.13
N GLU A 855 -20.05 -35.56 -41.34
CA GLU A 855 -19.10 -36.69 -41.37
C GLU A 855 -18.69 -37.04 -39.94
N ALA A 856 -18.43 -38.32 -39.67
CA ALA A 856 -17.87 -38.77 -38.41
C ALA A 856 -16.80 -39.83 -38.66
N GLN A 857 -15.69 -39.71 -37.96
CA GLN A 857 -14.54 -40.62 -38.03
C GLN A 857 -14.05 -40.95 -36.62
N VAL A 858 -13.57 -42.17 -36.43
CA VAL A 858 -12.82 -42.59 -35.25
C VAL A 858 -11.53 -43.26 -35.68
N VAL A 859 -10.42 -42.83 -35.10
CA VAL A 859 -9.11 -43.47 -35.22
C VAL A 859 -8.90 -44.33 -33.99
N VAL A 860 -8.64 -45.62 -34.20
CA VAL A 860 -8.35 -46.57 -33.13
C VAL A 860 -6.84 -46.80 -33.08
N ASN A 861 -6.22 -46.36 -31.99
CA ASN A 861 -4.81 -46.57 -31.72
C ASN A 861 -4.65 -47.17 -30.33
N ILE A 862 -4.55 -48.50 -30.27
CA ILE A 862 -4.47 -49.25 -29.00
C ILE A 862 -3.10 -49.14 -28.33
N ASP A 863 -2.09 -48.63 -29.03
CA ASP A 863 -0.71 -48.50 -28.56
C ASP A 863 -0.46 -47.16 -27.85
N LYS A 864 -1.42 -46.21 -27.89
CA LYS A 864 -1.35 -44.98 -27.07
C LYS A 864 -1.76 -45.24 -25.62
N GLU A 865 -1.06 -44.60 -24.68
CA GLU A 865 -1.41 -44.62 -23.25
C GLU A 865 -2.77 -43.91 -22.99
N GLU A 866 -3.02 -42.80 -23.69
CA GLU A 866 -4.26 -42.01 -23.62
C GLU A 866 -4.89 -41.79 -25.01
N SER A 867 -6.21 -41.57 -25.06
CA SER A 867 -7.03 -41.36 -26.26
C SER A 867 -6.98 -42.51 -27.27
N LYS A 868 -7.14 -43.76 -26.80
CA LYS A 868 -7.13 -44.97 -27.63
C LYS A 868 -8.16 -44.98 -28.76
N LEU A 869 -9.28 -44.30 -28.55
CA LEU A 869 -10.21 -43.89 -29.60
C LEU A 869 -10.12 -42.38 -29.76
N SER A 870 -9.86 -41.90 -30.97
CA SER A 870 -9.86 -40.46 -31.28
C SER A 870 -10.96 -40.16 -32.30
N PHE A 871 -11.98 -39.42 -31.90
CA PHE A 871 -13.12 -39.07 -32.74
C PHE A 871 -12.92 -37.73 -33.43
N THR A 872 -13.44 -37.62 -34.65
CA THR A 872 -13.47 -36.40 -35.45
C THR A 872 -14.81 -36.32 -36.16
N ILE A 873 -15.60 -35.29 -35.87
CA ILE A 873 -16.94 -35.10 -36.38
C ILE A 873 -16.98 -33.78 -37.12
N LYS A 874 -17.30 -33.81 -38.41
CA LYS A 874 -17.48 -32.58 -39.20
C LYS A 874 -18.96 -32.28 -39.34
N GLY A 875 -19.34 -31.02 -39.17
CA GLY A 875 -20.73 -30.62 -39.13
C GLY A 875 -20.94 -29.12 -39.17
N GLN A 876 -22.11 -28.68 -38.73
CA GLN A 876 -22.49 -27.27 -38.62
C GLN A 876 -23.37 -27.07 -37.38
N TYR A 877 -23.41 -25.85 -36.86
CA TYR A 877 -24.19 -25.49 -35.67
C TYR A 877 -23.79 -26.27 -34.41
N PHE A 878 -22.52 -26.64 -34.27
CA PHE A 878 -22.00 -27.10 -32.99
C PHE A 878 -21.74 -25.88 -32.11
N VAL A 879 -22.35 -25.87 -30.92
CA VAL A 879 -22.13 -24.82 -29.92
C VAL A 879 -20.97 -25.27 -29.03
N ASP A 880 -19.91 -24.47 -29.01
CA ASP A 880 -18.72 -24.75 -28.19
C ASP A 880 -19.08 -24.78 -26.71
N GLY A 881 -18.45 -25.70 -25.97
CA GLY A 881 -18.83 -26.06 -24.60
C GLY A 881 -20.13 -26.87 -24.47
N ASN A 882 -21.12 -26.69 -25.34
CA ASN A 882 -22.45 -27.31 -25.16
C ASN A 882 -22.69 -28.56 -26.03
N VAL A 883 -21.84 -28.82 -27.02
CA VAL A 883 -22.02 -29.98 -27.91
C VAL A 883 -21.79 -31.29 -27.16
N SER A 884 -22.78 -32.17 -27.19
CA SER A 884 -22.75 -33.54 -26.71
C SER A 884 -22.91 -34.48 -27.89
N VAL A 885 -22.15 -35.57 -27.90
CA VAL A 885 -22.16 -36.57 -28.96
C VAL A 885 -22.76 -37.87 -28.45
N LYS A 886 -23.73 -38.41 -29.18
CA LYS A 886 -24.34 -39.71 -28.90
C LYS A 886 -23.93 -40.74 -29.96
N ILE A 887 -23.16 -41.74 -29.55
CA ILE A 887 -22.74 -42.86 -30.37
C ILE A 887 -23.76 -43.99 -30.22
N VAL A 888 -24.35 -44.40 -31.34
CA VAL A 888 -25.42 -45.40 -31.39
C VAL A 888 -24.98 -46.60 -32.23
N GLU A 889 -25.40 -47.79 -31.84
CA GLU A 889 -25.18 -49.01 -32.64
C GLU A 889 -26.23 -49.10 -33.75
N LEU A 890 -25.81 -49.12 -35.01
CA LEU A 890 -26.69 -49.19 -36.19
C LEU A 890 -26.99 -50.63 -36.64
N GLY A 891 -26.27 -51.62 -36.10
CA GLY A 891 -26.48 -53.05 -36.35
C GLY A 891 -25.23 -53.79 -36.85
N TYR A 892 -25.40 -55.05 -37.25
CA TYR A 892 -24.31 -55.90 -37.71
C TYR A 892 -23.90 -55.62 -39.16
N ILE A 893 -22.61 -55.69 -39.44
CA ILE A 893 -22.07 -55.58 -40.79
C ILE A 893 -22.33 -56.91 -41.54
N TYR A 894 -23.33 -56.97 -42.42
CA TYR A 894 -23.60 -58.16 -43.24
C TYR A 894 -22.52 -58.36 -44.33
N GLY A 895 -22.10 -59.62 -44.51
CA GLY A 895 -20.87 -60.04 -45.20
C GLY A 895 -20.61 -59.59 -46.66
N GLN A 896 -21.51 -58.85 -47.31
CA GLN A 896 -21.24 -58.25 -48.62
C GLN A 896 -20.46 -56.92 -48.55
N GLN A 897 -20.40 -56.25 -47.39
CA GLN A 897 -19.57 -55.03 -47.23
C GLN A 897 -18.13 -55.31 -46.77
N ILE A 898 -17.88 -56.48 -46.17
CA ILE A 898 -16.56 -56.91 -45.67
C ILE A 898 -15.54 -56.99 -46.82
N ASN A 899 -15.97 -57.38 -48.02
CA ASN A 899 -15.08 -57.50 -49.19
C ASN A 899 -14.70 -56.14 -49.82
N LYS A 900 -15.50 -55.07 -49.63
CA LYS A 900 -15.17 -53.72 -50.13
C LYS A 900 -14.22 -52.97 -49.18
N ALA A 901 -14.28 -53.24 -47.88
CA ALA A 901 -13.30 -52.74 -46.91
C ALA A 901 -11.95 -53.46 -47.07
N GLN A 902 -11.95 -54.78 -47.28
CA GLN A 902 -10.73 -55.57 -47.48
C GLN A 902 -9.93 -55.20 -48.75
N ALA A 903 -10.59 -54.70 -49.81
CA ALA A 903 -9.92 -54.26 -51.03
C ALA A 903 -9.24 -52.87 -50.93
N ARG A 904 -9.60 -52.05 -49.94
CA ARG A 904 -8.99 -50.72 -49.73
C ARG A 904 -7.77 -50.74 -48.80
N PHE A 905 -7.60 -51.76 -47.97
CA PHE A 905 -6.59 -51.79 -46.90
C PHE A 905 -5.55 -52.92 -46.98
N GLY A 906 -5.51 -53.71 -48.07
CA GLY A 906 -4.37 -54.59 -48.37
C GLY A 906 -3.97 -55.58 -47.25
N LEU A 907 -4.93 -56.16 -46.52
CA LEU A 907 -4.62 -57.11 -45.43
C LEU A 907 -4.45 -58.54 -45.95
N SER A 908 -3.29 -59.14 -45.68
CA SER A 908 -2.99 -60.57 -45.93
C SER A 908 -3.62 -61.49 -44.88
N ASN A 909 -3.89 -62.74 -45.27
CA ASN A 909 -4.63 -63.77 -44.53
C ASN A 909 -4.01 -64.26 -43.19
N SER A 910 -2.91 -63.67 -42.69
CA SER A 910 -2.22 -64.10 -41.45
C SER A 910 -2.75 -63.48 -40.16
N HIS A 911 -3.55 -62.40 -40.21
CA HIS A 911 -4.00 -61.67 -39.01
C HIS A 911 -5.40 -62.04 -38.50
N LYS A 912 -5.89 -63.23 -38.87
CA LYS A 912 -7.29 -63.64 -38.61
C LYS A 912 -7.62 -63.99 -37.15
N THR A 913 -6.67 -63.91 -36.21
CA THR A 913 -6.80 -64.53 -34.88
C THR A 913 -6.53 -63.64 -33.65
N LEU A 914 -6.51 -62.30 -33.76
CA LEU A 914 -6.22 -61.45 -32.59
C LEU A 914 -7.32 -60.48 -32.15
N PHE A 915 -8.50 -60.47 -32.78
CA PHE A 915 -9.61 -59.58 -32.37
C PHE A 915 -10.97 -60.31 -32.35
N THR A 916 -11.08 -61.32 -31.51
CA THR A 916 -12.37 -61.79 -30.97
C THR A 916 -12.45 -61.35 -29.52
N ASN A 917 -13.03 -60.17 -29.27
CA ASN A 917 -13.48 -59.78 -27.93
C ASN A 917 -14.72 -60.63 -27.57
N GLU A 918 -14.50 -61.87 -27.11
CA GLU A 918 -15.48 -62.58 -26.29
C GLU A 918 -15.33 -62.10 -24.84
N LEU A 919 -15.97 -60.98 -24.51
CA LEU A 919 -16.25 -60.60 -23.13
C LEU A 919 -17.68 -60.05 -23.07
N ASN A 920 -18.56 -60.88 -22.52
CA ASN A 920 -19.94 -60.56 -22.20
C ASN A 920 -19.97 -59.45 -21.13
N ILE A 921 -20.07 -58.19 -21.54
CA ILE A 921 -20.56 -57.13 -20.67
C ILE A 921 -22.08 -57.06 -20.88
N LYS A 922 -22.83 -57.47 -19.85
CA LYS A 922 -24.27 -57.19 -19.74
C LYS A 922 -24.47 -55.68 -19.58
N ARG A 923 -24.55 -54.93 -20.68
CA ARG A 923 -25.27 -53.65 -20.73
C ARG A 923 -26.60 -53.89 -21.44
N GLY A 924 -27.67 -53.29 -20.91
CA GLY A 924 -29.03 -53.46 -21.40
C GLY A 924 -29.15 -53.15 -22.89
N SER A 925 -30.12 -53.78 -23.54
CA SER A 925 -30.28 -53.92 -24.99
C SER A 925 -30.63 -52.63 -25.76
N ASN A 926 -30.07 -51.47 -25.39
CA ASN A 926 -30.09 -50.18 -26.09
C ASN A 926 -28.97 -49.28 -25.52
N SER A 927 -27.70 -49.71 -25.59
CA SER A 927 -26.58 -48.97 -25.00
C SER A 927 -26.09 -47.86 -25.93
N ASP A 928 -26.85 -46.78 -26.01
CA ASP A 928 -26.34 -45.54 -26.59
C ASP A 928 -25.29 -44.95 -25.64
N PHE A 929 -24.17 -44.47 -26.20
CA PHE A 929 -23.11 -43.81 -25.43
C PHE A 929 -23.19 -42.30 -25.66
N ILE A 930 -23.33 -41.49 -24.61
CA ILE A 930 -23.34 -40.02 -24.70
C ILE A 930 -22.03 -39.50 -24.11
N TRP A 931 -21.34 -38.65 -24.87
CA TRP A 931 -20.09 -38.00 -24.52
C TRP A 931 -20.23 -36.48 -24.55
N PRO A 932 -19.68 -35.73 -23.57
CA PRO A 932 -19.12 -36.23 -22.31
C PRO A 932 -20.19 -36.91 -21.44
N GLU A 933 -19.79 -37.60 -20.36
CA GLU A 933 -20.73 -38.17 -19.38
C GLU A 933 -21.36 -37.08 -18.49
N SER A 934 -22.52 -37.32 -17.89
CA SER A 934 -23.23 -36.28 -17.11
C SER A 934 -22.43 -35.94 -15.85
N GLY A 935 -21.99 -34.69 -15.74
CA GLY A 935 -21.08 -34.23 -14.69
C GLY A 935 -19.58 -34.50 -14.97
N SER A 936 -19.21 -34.96 -16.17
CA SER A 936 -17.79 -35.04 -16.59
C SER A 936 -17.29 -33.67 -17.06
N THR A 937 -16.01 -33.38 -16.79
CA THR A 937 -15.26 -32.21 -17.28
C THR A 937 -14.63 -32.44 -18.66
N ASP A 938 -14.79 -33.64 -19.25
CA ASP A 938 -14.26 -33.96 -20.57
C ASP A 938 -14.93 -33.09 -21.65
N GLN A 939 -14.17 -32.56 -22.60
CA GLN A 939 -14.68 -31.64 -23.62
C GLN A 939 -14.60 -32.18 -25.04
N ILE A 940 -15.43 -31.61 -25.91
CA ILE A 940 -15.38 -31.81 -27.36
C ILE A 940 -14.85 -30.51 -27.97
N HIS A 941 -13.64 -30.54 -28.52
CA HIS A 941 -12.98 -29.39 -29.13
C HIS A 941 -13.58 -29.06 -30.48
N ILE A 942 -13.92 -27.79 -30.76
CA ILE A 942 -14.54 -27.37 -32.04
C ILE A 942 -13.64 -26.41 -32.80
N GLU A 943 -13.32 -26.72 -34.06
CA GLU A 943 -12.65 -25.82 -35.00
C GLU A 943 -13.60 -25.35 -36.10
N GLY A 944 -13.66 -24.04 -36.37
CA GLY A 944 -14.43 -23.45 -37.47
C GLY A 944 -15.56 -22.53 -37.01
N SER A 945 -16.07 -21.65 -37.90
CA SER A 945 -17.13 -20.70 -37.54
C SER A 945 -18.53 -21.34 -37.57
N PHE A 946 -19.45 -20.83 -36.74
CA PHE A 946 -20.78 -21.39 -36.50
C PHE A 946 -21.64 -21.61 -37.76
N PHE A 947 -21.55 -20.67 -38.71
CA PHE A 947 -22.26 -20.74 -39.99
C PHE A 947 -21.51 -21.53 -41.07
N SER A 948 -20.26 -21.91 -40.81
CA SER A 948 -19.40 -22.68 -41.72
C SER A 948 -19.40 -24.17 -41.38
N ILE A 949 -18.45 -24.93 -41.92
CA ILE A 949 -18.24 -26.32 -41.53
C ILE A 949 -17.32 -26.31 -40.30
N GLN A 950 -17.80 -26.88 -39.20
CA GLN A 950 -17.08 -27.05 -37.95
C GLN A 950 -16.53 -28.48 -37.83
N ILE A 951 -15.42 -28.65 -37.13
CA ILE A 951 -14.77 -29.94 -36.83
C ILE A 951 -14.73 -30.11 -35.32
N ALA A 952 -15.46 -31.08 -34.80
CA ALA A 952 -15.51 -31.44 -33.39
C ALA A 952 -14.61 -32.66 -33.11
N THR A 953 -13.67 -32.59 -32.17
CA THR A 953 -12.73 -33.68 -31.84
C THR A 953 -12.73 -34.03 -30.35
N PHE A 954 -12.62 -35.31 -30.02
CA PHE A 954 -12.48 -35.78 -28.63
C PHE A 954 -11.84 -37.18 -28.57
N GLY A 955 -11.23 -37.51 -27.44
CA GLY A 955 -10.56 -38.79 -27.20
C GLY A 955 -11.26 -39.62 -26.14
N MET A 956 -11.16 -40.95 -26.23
CA MET A 956 -11.61 -41.88 -25.18
C MET A 956 -10.57 -42.97 -24.92
N ASN A 957 -10.36 -43.28 -23.63
CA ASN A 957 -9.43 -44.34 -23.19
C ASN A 957 -10.08 -45.73 -23.24
N GLU A 958 -11.37 -45.83 -22.94
CA GLU A 958 -12.10 -47.09 -22.97
C GLU A 958 -12.47 -47.48 -24.41
N TYR A 959 -11.79 -48.49 -24.96
CA TYR A 959 -12.06 -49.01 -26.31
C TYR A 959 -12.85 -50.33 -26.33
N GLN A 960 -12.98 -51.00 -25.18
CA GLN A 960 -13.50 -52.38 -25.10
C GLN A 960 -14.97 -52.52 -25.54
N TRP A 961 -15.75 -51.45 -25.43
CA TRP A 961 -17.14 -51.40 -25.89
C TRP A 961 -17.26 -51.24 -27.42
N PHE A 962 -16.22 -50.75 -28.09
CA PHE A 962 -16.24 -50.39 -29.51
C PHE A 962 -15.86 -51.58 -30.42
N ASN A 963 -16.85 -52.41 -30.77
CA ASN A 963 -16.65 -53.58 -31.63
C ASN A 963 -16.84 -53.26 -33.13
N PHE A 964 -15.84 -52.64 -33.75
CA PHE A 964 -15.88 -52.23 -35.16
C PHE A 964 -15.85 -53.41 -36.16
N ASN A 965 -15.37 -54.60 -35.75
CA ASN A 965 -15.28 -55.77 -36.64
C ASN A 965 -16.65 -56.35 -37.00
N ASN A 966 -17.61 -56.28 -36.06
CA ASN A 966 -18.91 -56.93 -36.21
C ASN A 966 -20.07 -55.94 -36.27
N LYS A 967 -19.90 -54.71 -35.80
CA LYS A 967 -20.97 -53.73 -35.63
C LYS A 967 -20.64 -52.42 -36.34
N GLN A 968 -21.66 -51.81 -36.94
CA GLN A 968 -21.61 -50.47 -37.50
C GLN A 968 -22.16 -49.48 -36.47
N TYR A 969 -21.47 -48.36 -36.29
CA TYR A 969 -21.88 -47.30 -35.37
C TYR A 969 -22.28 -46.04 -36.13
N GLY A 970 -23.15 -45.25 -35.49
CA GLY A 970 -23.58 -43.94 -35.95
C GLY A 970 -23.34 -42.89 -34.88
N VAL A 971 -23.28 -41.63 -35.31
CA VAL A 971 -23.06 -40.47 -34.47
C VAL A 971 -24.24 -39.52 -34.62
N LEU A 972 -24.76 -39.07 -33.48
CA LEU A 972 -25.65 -37.93 -33.35
C LEU A 972 -24.93 -36.87 -32.51
N ALA A 973 -25.29 -35.61 -32.70
CA ALA A 973 -24.85 -34.49 -31.87
C ALA A 973 -26.07 -33.80 -31.25
N SER A 974 -25.87 -33.07 -30.16
CA SER A 974 -26.89 -32.30 -29.46
C SER A 974 -26.22 -31.11 -28.79
N ASN A 975 -26.85 -29.93 -28.79
CA ASN A 975 -26.35 -28.75 -28.07
C ASN A 975 -27.09 -28.51 -26.74
N ASP A 976 -28.15 -29.29 -26.47
CA ASP A 976 -28.98 -29.21 -25.26
C ASP A 976 -28.92 -30.52 -24.45
N ARG A 977 -28.15 -31.51 -24.93
CA ARG A 977 -28.02 -32.89 -24.44
C ARG A 977 -29.32 -33.72 -24.40
N VAL A 978 -30.44 -33.15 -24.84
CA VAL A 978 -31.75 -33.78 -24.84
C VAL A 978 -32.14 -34.18 -26.25
N THR A 979 -31.93 -33.26 -27.20
CA THR A 979 -32.38 -33.37 -28.57
C THR A 979 -31.20 -33.69 -29.48
N PHE A 980 -31.12 -34.95 -29.92
CA PHE A 980 -30.04 -35.44 -30.76
C PHE A 980 -30.40 -35.45 -32.24
N SER A 981 -29.59 -34.77 -33.04
CA SER A 981 -29.68 -34.71 -34.50
C SER A 981 -28.40 -35.22 -35.15
N GLY A 982 -28.52 -35.80 -36.34
CA GLY A 982 -27.36 -36.30 -37.08
C GLY A 982 -27.37 -35.80 -38.50
N LYS A 983 -27.56 -36.72 -39.44
CA LYS A 983 -27.50 -36.45 -40.86
C LYS A 983 -28.55 -35.41 -41.27
N ASP A 984 -28.10 -34.37 -41.96
CA ASP A 984 -28.94 -33.27 -42.44
C ASP A 984 -29.75 -32.54 -41.34
N GLY A 985 -29.32 -32.64 -40.07
CA GLY A 985 -30.01 -32.01 -38.93
C GLY A 985 -31.29 -32.70 -38.48
N LYS A 986 -31.56 -33.92 -38.98
CA LYS A 986 -32.76 -34.66 -38.62
C LYS A 986 -32.60 -35.36 -37.28
N LEU A 987 -33.67 -35.32 -36.49
CA LEU A 987 -33.76 -35.95 -35.18
C LEU A 987 -33.57 -37.46 -35.28
N ASN A 988 -32.68 -38.00 -34.45
CA ASN A 988 -32.37 -39.42 -34.32
C ASN A 988 -31.93 -40.14 -35.62
N GLU A 989 -31.55 -39.42 -36.68
CA GLU A 989 -30.98 -40.00 -37.90
C GLU A 989 -29.44 -39.90 -37.84
N ALA A 990 -28.77 -40.94 -37.38
CA ALA A 990 -27.33 -40.90 -37.11
C ALA A 990 -26.46 -40.90 -38.39
N THR A 991 -25.35 -40.18 -38.35
CA THR A 991 -24.32 -40.19 -39.40
C THR A 991 -23.35 -41.35 -39.17
N ILE A 992 -23.03 -42.12 -40.21
CA ILE A 992 -22.18 -43.31 -40.09
C ILE A 992 -20.79 -42.91 -39.57
N LEU A 993 -20.32 -43.62 -38.54
CA LEU A 993 -18.97 -43.46 -37.99
C LEU A 993 -17.97 -44.29 -38.81
N ASN A 994 -17.04 -43.62 -39.49
CA ASN A 994 -15.96 -44.29 -40.22
C ASN A 994 -14.82 -44.66 -39.26
N THR A 995 -14.27 -45.86 -39.37
CA THR A 995 -13.18 -46.33 -38.48
C THR A 995 -11.86 -46.47 -39.24
N GLU A 996 -10.77 -45.94 -38.68
CA GLU A 996 -9.40 -46.09 -39.16
C GLU A 996 -8.51 -46.70 -38.05
N PHE A 997 -7.55 -47.57 -38.41
CA PHE A 997 -6.71 -48.30 -37.44
C PHE A 997 -5.23 -48.04 -37.70
N ILE A 998 -4.47 -47.77 -36.63
CA ILE A 998 -3.01 -47.62 -36.66
C ILE A 998 -2.41 -48.73 -35.77
N SER A 999 -1.64 -49.65 -36.35
CA SER A 999 -0.94 -50.73 -35.63
C SER A 999 0.54 -50.38 -35.51
N GLY A 1000 1.08 -50.37 -34.29
CA GLY A 1000 2.53 -50.38 -34.07
C GLY A 1000 3.13 -51.76 -34.36
N VAL A 1001 4.24 -51.77 -35.11
CA VAL A 1001 5.51 -52.51 -34.89
C VAL A 1001 6.24 -52.71 -36.24
N ASP A 1002 7.38 -52.01 -36.33
CA ASP A 1002 8.63 -52.23 -37.09
C ASP A 1002 8.63 -52.49 -38.61
N VAL A 1003 9.14 -51.50 -39.36
CA VAL A 1003 10.02 -51.73 -40.51
C VAL A 1003 11.28 -50.88 -40.31
N ASP A 1004 12.38 -51.54 -39.94
CA ASP A 1004 13.74 -51.04 -40.10
C ASP A 1004 13.99 -50.57 -41.55
N PRO A 1005 14.61 -49.41 -41.80
CA PRO A 1005 15.09 -49.07 -43.12
C PRO A 1005 16.49 -49.64 -43.32
N GLU A 1006 16.61 -50.91 -43.73
CA GLU A 1006 17.83 -51.44 -44.36
C GLU A 1006 17.63 -51.61 -45.87
N THR A 1007 18.27 -50.70 -46.60
CA THR A 1007 19.03 -50.90 -47.86
C THR A 1007 18.33 -51.38 -49.14
N GLU A 1008 18.18 -50.43 -50.09
CA GLU A 1008 18.29 -50.48 -51.59
C GLU A 1008 18.04 -51.80 -52.36
N PRO A 1009 17.39 -51.79 -53.56
CA PRO A 1009 17.80 -50.93 -54.68
C PRO A 1009 16.69 -50.42 -55.62
N GLU A 1010 16.74 -49.14 -56.00
CA GLU A 1010 15.97 -48.62 -57.14
C GLU A 1010 16.83 -48.52 -58.41
N THR A 1011 16.33 -49.10 -59.50
CA THR A 1011 16.70 -48.71 -60.87
C THR A 1011 15.43 -48.31 -61.64
N PRO A 1012 15.54 -47.42 -62.64
CA PRO A 1012 14.68 -46.24 -62.70
C PRO A 1012 13.72 -46.24 -63.89
N GLU A 1013 12.53 -45.67 -63.71
CA GLU A 1013 11.78 -45.07 -64.81
C GLU A 1013 11.49 -43.59 -64.54
N LYS A 1014 11.55 -42.83 -65.64
CA LYS A 1014 11.91 -41.42 -65.71
C LYS A 1014 10.68 -40.53 -65.59
N GLU A 1015 10.81 -39.45 -64.83
CA GLU A 1015 10.15 -38.16 -65.11
C GLU A 1015 11.06 -36.97 -64.70
N PRO A 1016 10.87 -35.78 -65.29
CA PRO A 1016 11.97 -34.92 -65.71
C PRO A 1016 12.52 -34.03 -64.60
N LYS A 1017 13.82 -34.15 -64.31
CA LYS A 1017 14.55 -33.18 -63.48
C LYS A 1017 14.66 -31.84 -64.22
N TYR A 1018 13.92 -30.83 -63.75
CA TYR A 1018 14.33 -29.44 -63.90
C TYR A 1018 15.62 -29.25 -63.09
N LYS A 1019 16.76 -29.20 -63.78
CA LYS A 1019 18.02 -28.78 -63.17
C LYS A 1019 17.92 -27.27 -62.94
N PHE A 1020 17.78 -26.86 -61.68
CA PHE A 1020 18.03 -25.48 -61.30
C PHE A 1020 19.43 -25.10 -61.80
N PRO A 1021 19.56 -24.10 -62.68
CA PRO A 1021 20.85 -23.78 -63.26
C PRO A 1021 21.79 -23.31 -62.17
N TRP A 1022 23.02 -23.81 -62.15
CA TRP A 1022 24.01 -23.45 -61.11
C TRP A 1022 24.26 -21.92 -61.05
N TRP A 1023 23.97 -21.21 -62.13
CA TRP A 1023 24.16 -19.77 -62.25
C TRP A 1023 23.10 -19.00 -61.44
N ALA A 1024 21.93 -19.58 -61.19
CA ALA A 1024 20.89 -18.98 -60.36
C ALA A 1024 21.28 -19.01 -58.87
N ILE A 1025 21.92 -20.09 -58.40
CA ILE A 1025 22.47 -20.18 -57.04
C ILE A 1025 23.60 -19.16 -56.86
N LEU A 1026 24.46 -19.01 -57.88
CA LEU A 1026 25.54 -18.03 -57.87
C LEU A 1026 25.01 -16.58 -57.82
N LEU A 1027 23.89 -16.28 -58.47
CA LEU A 1027 23.23 -14.97 -58.39
C LEU A 1027 22.60 -14.69 -57.02
N ILE A 1028 22.01 -15.70 -56.36
CA ILE A 1028 21.45 -15.54 -55.00
C ILE A 1028 22.58 -15.26 -54.01
N VAL A 1029 23.67 -16.02 -54.07
CA VAL A 1029 24.84 -15.80 -53.20
C VAL A 1029 25.48 -14.42 -53.46
N LEU A 1030 25.58 -14.00 -54.72
CA LEU A 1030 26.08 -12.66 -55.06
C LEU A 1030 25.15 -11.56 -54.55
N GLY A 1031 23.82 -11.76 -54.62
CA GLY A 1031 22.83 -10.81 -54.09
C GLY A 1031 22.93 -10.62 -52.58
N VAL A 1032 23.12 -11.71 -51.83
CA VAL A 1032 23.31 -11.67 -50.37
C VAL A 1032 24.62 -10.96 -50.01
N LEU A 1033 25.70 -11.18 -50.77
CA LEU A 1033 26.97 -10.50 -50.54
C LEU A 1033 26.90 -8.99 -50.84
N ILE A 1034 26.18 -8.59 -51.88
CA ILE A 1034 25.93 -7.17 -52.19
C ILE A 1034 25.08 -6.53 -51.09
N PHE A 1035 24.05 -7.24 -50.60
CA PHE A 1035 23.18 -6.75 -49.52
C PHE A 1035 23.94 -6.58 -48.21
N LEU A 1036 24.79 -7.54 -47.83
CA LEU A 1036 25.69 -7.41 -46.66
C LEU A 1036 26.70 -6.27 -46.84
N GLY A 1037 27.25 -6.09 -48.04
CA GLY A 1037 28.13 -4.96 -48.37
C GLY A 1037 27.43 -3.60 -48.22
N LEU A 1038 26.15 -3.51 -48.61
CA LEU A 1038 25.34 -2.31 -48.42
C LEU A 1038 25.07 -2.03 -46.94
N ILE A 1039 24.77 -3.05 -46.14
CA ILE A 1039 24.58 -2.90 -44.68
C ILE A 1039 25.88 -2.40 -44.03
N VAL A 1040 27.03 -3.00 -44.35
CA VAL A 1040 28.31 -2.55 -43.83
C VAL A 1040 28.63 -1.13 -44.28
N GLY A 1041 28.31 -0.77 -45.53
CA GLY A 1041 28.46 0.59 -46.04
C GLY A 1041 27.57 1.61 -45.33
N ILE A 1042 26.33 1.25 -45.01
CA ILE A 1042 25.40 2.09 -44.24
C ILE A 1042 25.90 2.26 -42.81
N VAL A 1043 26.36 1.18 -42.16
CA VAL A 1043 26.95 1.24 -40.81
C VAL A 1043 28.21 2.09 -40.82
N TYR A 1044 29.08 1.95 -41.83
CA TYR A 1044 30.27 2.79 -41.99
C TYR A 1044 29.89 4.27 -42.17
N CYS A 1045 28.93 4.58 -43.05
CA CYS A 1045 28.43 5.95 -43.24
C CYS A 1045 27.80 6.51 -41.96
N PHE A 1046 27.09 5.70 -41.19
CA PHE A 1046 26.49 6.09 -39.92
C PHE A 1046 27.55 6.37 -38.85
N VAL A 1047 28.58 5.53 -38.77
CA VAL A 1047 29.73 5.74 -37.86
C VAL A 1047 30.52 6.99 -38.25
N GLU A 1048 30.75 7.22 -39.55
CA GLU A 1048 31.44 8.42 -40.03
C GLU A 1048 30.59 9.69 -39.80
N TYR A 1049 29.27 9.60 -39.97
CA TYR A 1049 28.33 10.68 -39.64
C TYR A 1049 28.34 11.02 -38.14
N GLN A 1050 28.36 10.01 -37.27
CA GLN A 1050 28.46 10.17 -35.81
C GLN A 1050 29.82 10.78 -35.38
N MET A 1051 30.92 10.36 -36.01
CA MET A 1051 32.25 10.98 -35.80
C MET A 1051 32.26 12.45 -36.25
N LYS A 1052 31.54 12.79 -37.33
CA LYS A 1052 31.46 14.15 -37.85
C LYS A 1052 30.59 15.08 -36.97
N GLN A 1053 29.56 14.55 -36.30
CA GLN A 1053 28.80 15.31 -35.30
C GLN A 1053 29.61 15.62 -34.04
N LYS A 1054 30.38 14.65 -33.50
CA LYS A 1054 31.28 14.90 -32.35
C LYS A 1054 32.37 15.94 -32.63
N THR A 1055 32.76 16.10 -33.91
CA THR A 1055 33.76 17.12 -34.30
C THR A 1055 33.15 18.53 -34.42
N ASN A 1056 31.83 18.65 -34.64
CA ASN A 1056 31.15 19.94 -34.75
C ASN A 1056 30.67 20.51 -33.40
N GLU A 1057 30.36 19.66 -32.42
CA GLU A 1057 30.02 20.11 -31.05
C GLU A 1057 31.27 20.57 -30.27
N THR A 1058 32.45 20.02 -30.58
CA THR A 1058 33.73 20.51 -30.03
C THR A 1058 34.24 21.79 -30.74
N GLY A 1059 33.59 22.20 -31.85
CA GLY A 1059 33.92 23.38 -32.65
C GLY A 1059 33.12 24.65 -32.32
N GLN A 1060 32.04 24.54 -31.54
CA GLN A 1060 31.20 25.69 -31.14
C GLN A 1060 31.40 26.15 -29.68
N GLU A 1061 32.08 25.38 -28.82
CA GLU A 1061 32.50 25.86 -27.49
C GLU A 1061 33.85 26.61 -27.51
N ASN A 1062 34.61 26.58 -28.62
CA ASN A 1062 35.90 27.28 -28.76
C ASN A 1062 35.83 28.63 -29.50
N MET A 1063 34.64 29.23 -29.59
CA MET A 1063 34.47 30.61 -30.06
C MET A 1063 33.75 31.50 -29.04
N GLN A 1064 33.88 31.21 -27.74
CA GLN A 1064 33.68 32.22 -26.71
C GLN A 1064 34.40 31.99 -25.38
N HIS A 1065 35.55 31.31 -25.33
CA HIS A 1065 36.52 31.52 -24.25
C HIS A 1065 37.94 31.14 -24.68
N GLY A 1066 38.72 32.16 -25.02
CA GLY A 1066 40.14 32.03 -25.34
C GLY A 1066 40.90 33.29 -24.93
N SER A 1067 41.93 33.08 -24.11
CA SER A 1067 43.02 33.97 -23.65
C SER A 1067 42.82 34.56 -22.24
N SER A 1068 43.67 34.32 -21.23
CA SER A 1068 45.04 33.78 -21.23
C SER A 1068 45.43 33.22 -19.85
N GLN A 1069 46.37 32.27 -19.87
CA GLN A 1069 47.04 31.69 -18.70
C GLN A 1069 48.03 32.65 -18.00
N SER A 1070 48.09 32.47 -16.67
CA SER A 1070 49.26 32.52 -15.75
C SER A 1070 50.28 33.66 -15.79
N ILE A 1071 50.33 34.47 -14.73
CA ILE A 1071 51.56 34.92 -14.01
C ILE A 1071 51.23 35.09 -12.50
N GLN A 1072 52.14 34.64 -11.63
CA GLN A 1072 52.10 34.79 -10.16
C GLN A 1072 52.15 36.26 -9.69
N VAL A 1073 51.69 36.53 -8.45
CA VAL A 1073 52.26 37.43 -7.40
C VAL A 1073 51.19 38.22 -6.60
N HIS A 1074 51.24 38.05 -5.27
CA HIS A 1074 50.86 38.91 -4.12
C HIS A 1074 49.60 39.83 -4.09
N VAL A 1075 48.74 39.55 -3.07
CA VAL A 1075 48.28 40.44 -1.95
C VAL A 1075 47.46 41.73 -2.20
N SER A 1076 46.31 41.79 -1.48
CA SER A 1076 45.53 42.94 -0.91
C SER A 1076 44.36 43.64 -1.64
N ASN A 1077 43.22 43.64 -0.91
CA ASN A 1077 42.22 44.71 -0.60
C ASN A 1077 41.28 45.40 -1.63
N THR A 1078 39.99 45.48 -1.21
CA THR A 1078 38.94 46.55 -1.43
C THR A 1078 38.45 46.79 -2.89
N THR A 1079 37.17 47.05 -3.26
CA THR A 1079 36.01 47.72 -2.64
C THR A 1079 34.74 47.49 -3.52
N SER A 1080 33.57 47.77 -2.96
CA SER A 1080 32.18 47.89 -3.49
C SER A 1080 31.93 48.24 -4.97
N LYS A 1081 30.77 47.80 -5.50
CA LYS A 1081 29.69 48.69 -6.00
C LYS A 1081 28.39 47.94 -6.37
N GLN A 1082 27.26 48.48 -5.90
CA GLN A 1082 25.87 48.23 -6.35
C GLN A 1082 25.66 48.59 -7.83
N PRO A 1083 24.52 48.15 -8.40
CA PRO A 1083 23.71 49.02 -9.24
C PRO A 1083 22.27 49.19 -8.71
N SER A 1084 21.87 50.46 -8.70
CA SER A 1084 20.53 50.98 -8.44
C SER A 1084 19.62 50.83 -9.66
N GLY A 1085 18.32 50.62 -9.42
CA GLY A 1085 17.25 50.77 -10.40
C GLY A 1085 16.08 51.51 -9.75
N GLN A 1086 15.90 52.78 -10.13
CA GLN A 1086 14.77 53.64 -9.75
C GLN A 1086 13.54 53.31 -10.61
N PHE A 1087 12.36 53.27 -9.99
CA PHE A 1087 11.09 53.56 -10.64
C PHE A 1087 10.24 54.42 -9.70
N THR A 1088 9.67 55.49 -10.26
CA THR A 1088 9.00 56.60 -9.55
C THR A 1088 7.49 56.62 -9.77
N SER A 1089 6.77 57.02 -8.71
CA SER A 1089 5.54 57.87 -8.67
C SER A 1089 4.17 57.19 -8.89
N PRO A 1090 3.03 57.70 -8.35
CA PRO A 1090 2.83 58.94 -7.57
C PRO A 1090 2.09 58.80 -6.22
N TYR A 1091 2.27 59.86 -5.44
CA TYR A 1091 1.53 60.30 -4.25
C TYR A 1091 0.01 60.44 -4.45
N GLU A 1092 -0.76 60.18 -3.39
CA GLU A 1092 -1.91 61.02 -3.02
C GLU A 1092 -1.96 61.14 -1.48
N GLN A 1093 -2.09 62.37 -0.99
CA GLN A 1093 -1.93 62.78 0.41
C GLN A 1093 -3.10 63.69 0.76
N THR A 1094 -3.88 63.38 1.81
CA THR A 1094 -4.68 64.35 2.57
C THR A 1094 -5.01 63.82 3.97
N ASP A 1095 -4.51 64.54 4.98
CA ASP A 1095 -4.80 64.54 6.44
C ASP A 1095 -6.18 65.21 6.77
N PRO A 1096 -6.57 65.54 8.03
CA PRO A 1096 -6.86 64.70 9.22
C PRO A 1096 -8.17 65.14 9.97
N SER A 1097 -8.67 64.38 10.96
CA SER A 1097 -9.44 64.85 12.16
C SER A 1097 -9.93 63.66 13.01
N GLN A 1098 -9.56 63.54 14.31
CA GLN A 1098 -10.31 63.93 15.54
C GLN A 1098 -11.73 63.31 15.64
N THR A 1099 -12.20 62.62 16.69
CA THR A 1099 -12.00 62.67 18.17
C THR A 1099 -12.66 61.47 18.87
N ASP A 1100 -12.16 61.16 20.09
CA ASP A 1100 -12.83 60.66 21.31
C ASP A 1100 -13.56 59.29 21.40
N GLY A 1101 -13.27 58.59 22.51
CA GLY A 1101 -14.16 57.58 23.10
C GLY A 1101 -13.42 56.43 23.77
N ALA A 1102 -13.06 56.59 25.05
CA ALA A 1102 -12.61 55.49 25.90
C ALA A 1102 -13.75 54.50 26.14
N ASP A 1103 -13.51 53.20 25.93
CA ASP A 1103 -14.11 52.18 26.78
C ASP A 1103 -13.34 50.86 26.79
N LYS A 1104 -13.31 50.28 27.99
CA LYS A 1104 -12.67 49.00 28.34
C LYS A 1104 -13.27 47.88 27.49
N ASN A 1105 -12.44 47.14 26.76
CA ASN A 1105 -12.89 45.88 26.17
C ASN A 1105 -11.94 44.72 26.51
N ASN A 1106 -12.52 43.71 27.14
CA ASN A 1106 -12.03 42.35 27.19
C ASN A 1106 -11.91 41.82 25.76
N ASN A 1107 -10.73 41.96 25.14
CA ASN A 1107 -10.50 41.40 23.82
C ASN A 1107 -10.15 39.92 23.94
N LYS A 1108 -11.10 39.09 23.51
CA LYS A 1108 -10.94 37.63 23.37
C LYS A 1108 -9.98 37.37 22.19
N ILE A 1109 -8.73 37.03 22.49
CA ILE A 1109 -7.72 36.69 21.48
C ILE A 1109 -8.16 35.40 20.76
N LYS A 1110 -8.18 35.43 19.43
CA LYS A 1110 -8.58 34.28 18.60
C LYS A 1110 -7.34 33.53 18.15
N ILE A 1111 -7.12 32.33 18.71
CA ILE A 1111 -6.08 31.40 18.24
C ILE A 1111 -6.62 30.77 16.95
N LYS A 1112 -5.81 30.76 15.88
CA LYS A 1112 -6.21 30.21 14.58
C LYS A 1112 -5.19 29.15 14.13
N PRO A 1113 -5.62 27.93 13.77
CA PRO A 1113 -4.85 27.09 12.87
C PRO A 1113 -4.77 27.76 11.49
N PHE A 1114 -3.66 27.61 10.78
CA PHE A 1114 -3.42 28.29 9.50
C PHE A 1114 -3.54 27.31 8.34
N GLN A 1115 -4.53 27.49 7.48
CA GLN A 1115 -4.65 26.72 6.23
C GLN A 1115 -3.79 27.35 5.13
N TYR A 1116 -2.95 26.54 4.48
CA TYR A 1116 -2.16 26.96 3.32
C TYR A 1116 -3.07 27.28 2.12
N PRO A 1117 -2.84 28.38 1.39
CA PRO A 1117 -3.48 28.59 0.10
C PRO A 1117 -2.79 27.70 -0.94
N GLY A 1118 -3.47 26.63 -1.35
CA GLY A 1118 -2.97 25.65 -2.31
C GLY A 1118 -3.80 24.37 -2.48
N GLN A 1119 -4.85 24.16 -1.69
CA GLN A 1119 -5.83 23.10 -1.93
C GLN A 1119 -7.03 23.69 -2.69
N THR A 1120 -7.25 23.19 -3.91
CA THR A 1120 -8.46 23.43 -4.68
C THR A 1120 -9.66 22.91 -3.91
N ASN A 1121 -10.67 23.78 -3.78
CA ASN A 1121 -11.93 23.51 -3.10
C ASN A 1121 -12.71 22.38 -3.79
N GLU A 1122 -13.11 21.38 -3.00
CA GLU A 1122 -14.51 20.92 -2.97
C GLU A 1122 -14.81 20.42 -1.55
N GLN A 1123 -15.54 21.25 -0.80
CA GLN A 1123 -16.12 20.92 0.51
C GLN A 1123 -17.58 20.53 0.33
N GLN A 1124 -18.02 19.46 1.01
CA GLN A 1124 -19.34 19.44 1.63
C GLN A 1124 -19.27 18.91 3.08
N SER A 1125 -19.39 19.87 4.00
CA SER A 1125 -20.30 19.88 5.16
C SER A 1125 -20.46 18.62 6.02
N SER A 1126 -19.91 18.68 7.25
CA SER A 1126 -20.72 18.38 8.44
C SER A 1126 -20.30 19.23 9.64
N THR A 1127 -21.26 20.00 10.15
CA THR A 1127 -21.17 20.82 11.36
C THR A 1127 -21.40 19.96 12.60
N SER A 1128 -20.52 20.04 13.60
CA SER A 1128 -20.94 19.85 15.00
C SER A 1128 -20.13 20.75 15.93
N SER A 1129 -20.83 21.75 16.48
CA SER A 1129 -20.35 22.61 17.55
C SER A 1129 -21.07 22.23 18.83
N LEU A 1130 -20.34 21.86 19.89
CA LEU A 1130 -20.88 21.85 21.24
C LEU A 1130 -19.94 22.61 22.17
N ALA A 1131 -20.44 23.76 22.61
CA ALA A 1131 -19.83 24.64 23.60
C ALA A 1131 -20.12 24.11 25.01
N MET A 1132 -19.15 24.20 25.92
CA MET A 1132 -19.40 24.14 27.37
C MET A 1132 -18.78 25.36 28.06
N ASN A 1133 -19.63 26.16 28.69
CA ASN A 1133 -19.25 27.20 29.66
C ASN A 1133 -19.26 26.59 31.08
N PRO A 1134 -18.30 26.92 31.96
CA PRO A 1134 -18.30 26.49 33.35
C PRO A 1134 -18.88 27.57 34.27
N LEU A 1135 -19.69 27.19 35.25
CA LEU A 1135 -20.03 28.06 36.38
C LEU A 1135 -20.27 27.29 37.68
N ALA A 1136 -19.66 27.84 38.73
CA ALA A 1136 -20.03 27.82 40.14
C ALA A 1136 -19.69 26.59 41.03
N ASN A 1137 -18.69 26.86 41.87
CA ASN A 1137 -18.44 26.36 43.24
C ASN A 1137 -19.74 26.26 44.09
N PRO A 1138 -19.81 25.36 45.10
CA PRO A 1138 -19.59 25.86 46.46
C PRO A 1138 -18.93 24.91 47.47
N LYS A 1139 -18.33 25.55 48.49
CA LYS A 1139 -17.81 25.04 49.77
C LYS A 1139 -18.85 24.24 50.58
N LEU A 1140 -18.42 23.20 51.32
CA LEU A 1140 -18.63 23.06 52.79
C LEU A 1140 -17.93 21.82 53.39
N LYS A 1141 -17.50 21.99 54.65
CA LYS A 1141 -16.64 21.12 55.50
C LYS A 1141 -17.34 19.85 56.03
N PRO A 1142 -16.56 18.86 56.54
CA PRO A 1142 -17.06 17.55 56.96
C PRO A 1142 -17.50 17.50 58.43
N ARG A 1143 -18.48 16.65 58.72
CA ARG A 1143 -18.78 16.10 60.06
C ARG A 1143 -19.23 14.65 59.90
N GLY A 1144 -18.47 13.73 60.47
CA GLY A 1144 -18.76 12.30 60.40
C GLY A 1144 -19.89 11.86 61.33
N ILE A 1145 -20.25 10.58 61.21
CA ILE A 1145 -20.57 9.64 62.29
C ILE A 1145 -20.70 8.23 61.66
N ASN A 1146 -19.73 7.39 62.02
CA ASN A 1146 -19.83 6.00 62.43
C ASN A 1146 -21.03 5.10 62.04
N GLN A 1147 -20.62 3.91 61.55
CA GLN A 1147 -20.94 2.57 62.06
C GLN A 1147 -22.04 1.71 61.39
N LYS A 1148 -21.52 0.59 60.84
CA LYS A 1148 -21.84 -0.81 61.14
C LYS A 1148 -23.02 -1.50 60.43
N ARG A 1149 -22.58 -2.48 59.62
CA ARG A 1149 -22.74 -3.95 59.76
C ARG A 1149 -24.14 -4.57 59.63
N LYS A 1150 -24.08 -5.68 58.85
CA LYS A 1150 -24.86 -6.93 58.91
C LYS A 1150 -26.25 -6.87 58.26
N LYS A 1151 -26.80 -7.92 57.67
CA LYS A 1151 -26.36 -9.21 57.11
C LYS A 1151 -27.69 -9.95 56.83
N ASP A 1152 -27.72 -10.69 55.73
CA ASP A 1152 -28.48 -11.93 55.53
C ASP A 1152 -30.04 -11.89 55.46
N HIS A 1153 -30.52 -12.35 54.30
CA HIS A 1153 -31.37 -13.56 54.10
C HIS A 1153 -32.80 -13.44 53.53
N LYS A 1154 -32.93 -14.08 52.35
CA LYS A 1154 -33.90 -15.12 51.92
C LYS A 1154 -35.30 -14.76 51.41
N HIS A 1155 -35.54 -15.30 50.19
CA HIS A 1155 -36.76 -15.94 49.65
C HIS A 1155 -38.01 -15.04 49.52
N THR A 1156 -38.85 -15.10 48.48
CA THR A 1156 -39.28 -16.23 47.61
C THR A 1156 -40.12 -15.69 46.44
N ASN A 1157 -40.15 -16.46 45.36
CA ASN A 1157 -41.05 -16.53 44.19
C ASN A 1157 -42.45 -15.88 44.26
N LYS A 1158 -42.91 -15.36 43.10
CA LYS A 1158 -44.01 -15.91 42.24
C LYS A 1158 -44.34 -14.89 41.12
N GLU A 1159 -44.33 -15.32 39.84
CA GLU A 1159 -45.52 -15.60 38.99
C GLU A 1159 -46.39 -14.34 38.76
N GLU A 1160 -46.88 -13.95 37.58
CA GLU A 1160 -46.97 -14.52 36.23
C GLU A 1160 -47.75 -13.49 35.36
N VAL A 1161 -47.70 -13.66 34.03
CA VAL A 1161 -48.81 -13.42 33.06
C VAL A 1161 -49.09 -11.97 32.58
N GLN A 1162 -48.47 -11.69 31.42
CA GLN A 1162 -49.09 -11.59 30.08
C GLN A 1162 -50.05 -10.45 29.66
N LYS A 1163 -49.78 -10.05 28.39
CA LYS A 1163 -50.68 -9.70 27.27
C LYS A 1163 -51.12 -8.23 27.15
N GLU A 1164 -50.61 -7.54 26.13
CA GLU A 1164 -51.17 -7.35 24.76
C GLU A 1164 -52.08 -6.11 24.73
N ILE A 1165 -52.26 -5.29 23.69
CA ILE A 1165 -51.77 -5.08 22.33
C ILE A 1165 -52.47 -3.76 21.89
N ALA A 1166 -51.82 -2.97 21.01
CA ALA A 1166 -52.41 -1.94 20.13
C ALA A 1166 -53.06 -0.70 20.81
N SER A 1167 -53.14 0.47 20.19
CA SER A 1167 -53.07 0.81 18.77
C SER A 1167 -52.50 2.21 18.55
N MET A 1168 -51.99 2.39 17.35
CA MET A 1168 -51.57 3.62 16.71
C MET A 1168 -52.66 4.72 16.70
N GLU A 1169 -52.16 5.95 16.53
CA GLU A 1169 -52.49 6.89 15.42
C GLU A 1169 -53.02 8.29 15.79
N ASN A 1170 -52.33 9.26 15.16
CA ASN A 1170 -52.74 10.60 14.73
C ASN A 1170 -52.44 11.84 15.61
N LEU A 1171 -51.34 12.49 15.22
CA LEU A 1171 -51.25 13.85 14.66
C LEU A 1171 -52.20 14.93 15.23
N GLU A 1172 -51.62 15.98 15.83
CA GLU A 1172 -51.63 17.32 15.23
C GLU A 1172 -50.63 18.27 15.92
N ILE A 1173 -50.28 19.30 15.17
CA ILE A 1173 -49.17 20.25 15.26
C ILE A 1173 -49.46 21.39 16.25
N GLU A 1174 -48.47 21.82 17.03
CA GLU A 1174 -48.26 23.25 17.29
C GLU A 1174 -46.79 23.54 17.70
N MET A 1175 -46.18 24.43 16.92
CA MET A 1175 -44.92 25.12 17.23
C MET A 1175 -45.09 25.98 18.49
N ILE A 1176 -44.02 26.16 19.29
CA ILE A 1176 -43.57 27.45 19.86
C ILE A 1176 -42.24 27.22 20.62
N ASP A 1177 -41.24 27.99 20.15
CA ASP A 1177 -40.13 28.67 20.82
C ASP A 1177 -39.14 27.95 21.78
N ASP A 1178 -37.86 28.16 21.42
CA ASP A 1178 -36.68 28.36 22.28
C ASP A 1178 -36.26 27.26 23.27
N PHE A 1179 -35.25 26.47 22.91
CA PHE A 1179 -33.88 26.52 23.51
C PHE A 1179 -32.88 25.59 22.82
#